data_AF-A0A3D9N1I3-F1
#
_entry.id   AF-A0A3D9N1I3-F1
#
_cell.length_a   1.000
_cell.length_b   1.000
_cell.length_c   1.000
_cell.angle_alpha   90.00
_cell.angle_beta   90.00
_cell.angle_gamma   90.00
#
_symmetry.space_group_name_H-M   'P 1'
#
loop_
_entity.id
_entity.type
_entity.pdbx_description
1 polymer ?
#
loop_
_entity_poly.entity_id
_entity_poly.type
_entity_poly.pdbx_seq_one_letter_code
_entity_poly.pdbx_strand_id
1 'polypeptide(L)'
;MYKNIDVEYGFQVVLSTIPNQEDINFEDDIEKHFFESYKNKIGSKDDYLYSPLKFYMLGSYDVCYISLIDNFKFAHRLFEPKREEYEDDFVYNDHAFQSYSGFALNDKSHLEQMFTNKPDKYFTGIINLKLNNGLLIGNGLVYIEAITDLLKKIINIPFLIFQTFSWFEISLVLFVDYPEDLSKVISDLRSAEFKDLDTDKFDLSKSLYKDIFPNESNDKIGRTSVFSDTHTYFGLNEKLIKSDEKDKYFQDFKKLTQTGEITLKTEVEWHVKPGHVHGLENTLSSNNELKDLIGDTKKQFVLGKSDYLLKEKETNILSNIYLIRHIIKSEKYCDLFNDVRKIKSYVYLDSCFEQCDIEPKESKPLFWFDKLNKLCVTSAEFLEYDKYLKSLKISRQVRNKVLKIFSNYNNGIQNPILFPYFLDFTVFVENLKKLIKYEFDRSKKVFIEVRTLEKKLNENIKVFQEGYNVRFLNGYHFENISDFDLDFNNSIQQLLSSYGTFVYEYGKSFYKPDKSKNEVEYSPIIQLNDIDTISNDLSINYSVHHLTSPEFVFATILKELLNHLELYNEDLNKQVLNQYNNNLEKIKDKINESYLDDMFDSNLIEVNYFIIDSIRFGLTFNYDFDLFSHWFWSYNFQNSALFNTSGMINEYRLRMELFRIMLIKNYFGIKKKMKCPSPEIYSYWKMHYKKIDKISKAFLKNIDKDNGFLGFINGTFSKYFDNYTTNEIISNSKELGEAIAELEKIENRVSNLYKFDASKIGKFIFNQLKNKEFSNNLYFLDDLMWKLLNSHYESNDKSITTMKRDWCKGEVLPQYKKAQEDVLYSIDPTGGVYFSDTIKTKKYFKDNAECLLKIIDFSLKQKKQFISERVC
;
A
#
# COMPACT_ATOMS: atom_id res chain seq x y z
N MET A 1 -43.67 -10.14 -9.50
CA MET A 1 -44.28 -9.55 -8.30
C MET A 1 -43.68 -8.17 -8.02
N TYR A 2 -43.44 -7.38 -9.06
CA TYR A 2 -43.08 -5.95 -9.02
C TYR A 2 -43.67 -5.39 -10.31
N LYS A 3 -44.77 -4.63 -10.21
CA LYS A 3 -45.55 -4.17 -11.37
C LYS A 3 -45.25 -2.71 -11.75
N ASN A 4 -44.47 -1.98 -10.94
CA ASN A 4 -44.43 -0.51 -10.97
C ASN A 4 -43.03 0.10 -11.18
N ILE A 5 -41.93 -0.66 -11.15
CA ILE A 5 -40.61 -0.15 -11.55
C ILE A 5 -40.29 -0.70 -12.95
N ASP A 6 -40.42 0.16 -13.96
CA ASP A 6 -40.04 -0.13 -15.34
C ASP A 6 -38.64 0.44 -15.60
N VAL A 7 -37.62 -0.41 -15.53
CA VAL A 7 -36.21 -0.01 -15.70
C VAL A 7 -35.82 -0.22 -17.16
N GLU A 8 -35.68 0.87 -17.89
CA GLU A 8 -35.23 0.83 -19.28
C GLU A 8 -33.76 1.23 -19.46
N TYR A 9 -33.24 2.09 -18.59
CA TYR A 9 -31.89 2.62 -18.69
C TYR A 9 -31.11 2.47 -17.38
N GLY A 10 -29.80 2.27 -17.53
CA GLY A 10 -28.86 2.56 -16.47
C GLY A 10 -28.46 4.04 -16.47
N PHE A 11 -27.73 4.43 -15.44
CA PHE A 11 -27.07 5.74 -15.40
C PHE A 11 -25.61 5.59 -14.95
N GLN A 12 -24.83 6.61 -15.27
CA GLN A 12 -23.48 6.80 -14.79
C GLN A 12 -23.33 8.22 -14.25
N VAL A 13 -22.82 8.35 -13.02
CA VAL A 13 -22.31 9.62 -12.49
C VAL A 13 -20.78 9.51 -12.39
N VAL A 14 -20.09 10.55 -12.86
CA VAL A 14 -18.64 10.71 -12.75
C VAL A 14 -18.37 12.06 -12.11
N LEU A 15 -17.78 12.04 -10.92
CA LEU A 15 -17.27 13.19 -10.19
C LEU A 15 -15.75 13.21 -10.37
N SER A 16 -15.19 14.36 -10.72
CA SER A 16 -13.74 14.49 -10.93
C SER A 16 -13.21 15.83 -10.43
N THR A 17 -11.94 15.84 -10.03
CA THR A 17 -11.17 17.07 -9.88
C THR A 17 -10.52 17.42 -11.20
N ILE A 18 -10.51 18.70 -11.57
CA ILE A 18 -9.76 19.16 -12.74
C ILE A 18 -8.27 18.95 -12.44
N PRO A 19 -7.49 18.28 -13.32
CA PRO A 19 -6.08 18.03 -13.09
C PRO A 19 -5.33 19.35 -12.91
N ASN A 20 -4.47 19.40 -11.89
CA ASN A 20 -3.78 20.63 -11.50
C ASN A 20 -2.76 21.13 -12.55
N GLN A 21 -2.34 20.29 -13.50
CA GLN A 21 -1.21 20.57 -14.38
C GLN A 21 -1.43 19.91 -15.76
N GLU A 22 -1.29 20.71 -16.82
CA GLU A 22 -1.01 20.31 -18.20
C GLU A 22 -2.12 19.75 -19.10
N ASP A 23 -3.29 19.32 -18.63
CA ASP A 23 -4.35 18.84 -19.53
C ASP A 23 -5.21 19.96 -20.10
N ILE A 24 -4.65 20.60 -21.13
CA ILE A 24 -5.18 21.77 -21.85
C ILE A 24 -6.64 21.59 -22.31
N ASN A 25 -7.11 20.35 -22.47
CA ASN A 25 -8.45 20.01 -22.96
C ASN A 25 -9.15 18.91 -22.12
N PHE A 26 -8.86 18.78 -20.82
CA PHE A 26 -9.40 17.70 -19.98
C PHE A 26 -10.90 17.42 -20.18
N GLU A 27 -11.70 18.49 -20.29
CA GLU A 27 -13.14 18.36 -20.49
C GLU A 27 -13.53 17.87 -21.89
N ASP A 28 -12.91 18.42 -22.92
CA ASP A 28 -13.15 18.04 -24.31
C ASP A 28 -12.67 16.60 -24.54
N ASP A 29 -11.59 16.18 -23.87
CA ASP A 29 -11.10 14.82 -23.90
C ASP A 29 -12.09 13.84 -23.24
N ILE A 30 -12.70 14.22 -22.11
CA ILE A 30 -13.77 13.42 -21.49
C ILE A 30 -14.95 13.31 -22.45
N GLU A 31 -15.45 14.42 -22.97
CA GLU A 31 -16.60 14.42 -23.87
C GLU A 31 -16.32 13.57 -25.13
N LYS A 32 -15.20 13.81 -25.80
CA LYS A 32 -14.82 13.13 -27.05
C LYS A 32 -14.42 11.66 -26.84
N HIS A 33 -13.52 11.37 -25.91
CA HIS A 33 -12.90 10.04 -25.78
C HIS A 33 -13.62 9.12 -24.79
N PHE A 34 -14.22 9.66 -23.74
CA PHE A 34 -14.99 8.88 -22.76
C PHE A 34 -16.42 8.63 -23.21
N PHE A 35 -17.12 9.66 -23.71
CA PHE A 35 -18.53 9.57 -24.09
C PHE A 35 -18.72 9.32 -25.61
N GLU A 36 -18.35 10.26 -26.47
CA GLU A 36 -18.65 10.21 -27.91
C GLU A 36 -18.01 9.01 -28.62
N SER A 37 -16.72 8.74 -28.35
CA SER A 37 -16.02 7.60 -28.93
C SER A 37 -16.71 6.27 -28.60
N TYR A 38 -17.26 6.12 -27.40
CA TYR A 38 -18.04 4.94 -27.04
C TYR A 38 -19.35 4.87 -27.81
N LYS A 39 -20.11 5.97 -27.81
CA LYS A 39 -21.38 6.10 -28.53
C LYS A 39 -21.23 5.72 -30.00
N ASN A 40 -20.18 6.22 -30.64
CA ASN A 40 -19.82 5.92 -32.02
C ASN A 40 -19.42 4.45 -32.20
N LYS A 41 -18.63 3.88 -31.28
CA LYS A 41 -18.17 2.48 -31.34
C LYS A 41 -19.31 1.47 -31.23
N ILE A 42 -20.32 1.76 -30.41
CA ILE A 42 -21.51 0.90 -30.26
C ILE A 42 -22.58 1.18 -31.34
N GLY A 43 -22.40 2.24 -32.14
CA GLY A 43 -23.32 2.62 -33.21
C GLY A 43 -24.69 3.10 -32.72
N SER A 44 -24.77 3.64 -31.49
CA SER A 44 -26.03 4.19 -30.97
C SER A 44 -26.41 5.45 -31.74
N LYS A 45 -27.66 5.50 -32.21
CA LYS A 45 -28.24 6.66 -32.91
C LYS A 45 -29.09 7.54 -32.00
N ASP A 46 -29.22 7.17 -30.73
CA ASP A 46 -30.04 7.88 -29.77
C ASP A 46 -29.29 9.11 -29.26
N ASP A 47 -29.86 10.29 -29.44
CA ASP A 47 -29.20 11.55 -29.08
C ASP A 47 -29.02 11.73 -27.55
N TYR A 48 -29.87 11.07 -26.76
CA TYR A 48 -29.89 11.14 -25.30
C TYR A 48 -28.96 10.13 -24.59
N LEU A 49 -28.59 9.02 -25.23
CA LEU A 49 -27.67 8.03 -24.63
C LEU A 49 -26.22 8.49 -24.77
N TYR A 50 -25.43 8.25 -23.72
CA TYR A 50 -24.01 8.61 -23.67
C TYR A 50 -23.74 10.10 -23.91
N SER A 51 -24.75 10.94 -23.68
CA SER A 51 -24.68 12.40 -23.81
C SER A 51 -24.80 13.02 -22.42
N PRO A 52 -23.68 13.37 -21.77
CA PRO A 52 -23.71 13.74 -20.37
C PRO A 52 -24.35 15.13 -20.15
N LEU A 53 -25.10 15.24 -19.05
CA LEU A 53 -25.33 16.50 -18.36
C LEU A 53 -24.05 16.85 -17.59
N LYS A 54 -23.61 18.10 -17.68
CA LYS A 54 -22.36 18.56 -17.11
C LYS A 54 -22.57 19.70 -16.14
N PHE A 55 -21.91 19.60 -14.99
CA PHE A 55 -21.99 20.59 -13.93
C PHE A 55 -20.61 20.86 -13.33
N TYR A 56 -20.38 22.10 -12.94
CA TYR A 56 -19.19 22.50 -12.19
C TYR A 56 -19.48 22.45 -10.71
N MET A 57 -18.79 21.56 -10.01
CA MET A 57 -19.08 21.24 -8.63
C MET A 57 -18.38 22.20 -7.69
N LEU A 58 -19.07 22.54 -6.60
CA LEU A 58 -18.51 23.27 -5.48
C LEU A 58 -18.31 22.28 -4.33
N GLY A 59 -17.06 22.05 -3.91
CA GLY A 59 -16.75 21.13 -2.80
C GLY A 59 -15.44 20.37 -2.97
N SER A 60 -15.52 19.05 -2.84
CA SER A 60 -14.39 18.13 -2.96
C SER A 60 -14.00 17.79 -4.39
N TYR A 61 -14.94 17.99 -5.33
CA TYR A 61 -14.84 17.74 -6.77
C TYR A 61 -15.09 19.05 -7.53
N ASP A 62 -14.58 19.14 -8.75
CA ASP A 62 -14.64 20.36 -9.57
C ASP A 62 -15.62 20.21 -10.74
N VAL A 63 -15.84 18.99 -11.23
CA VAL A 63 -16.76 18.70 -12.34
C VAL A 63 -17.53 17.41 -12.11
N CYS A 64 -18.77 17.39 -12.60
CA CYS A 64 -19.65 16.22 -12.61
C CYS A 64 -20.21 15.98 -14.01
N TYR A 65 -20.20 14.72 -14.43
CA TYR A 65 -20.88 14.23 -15.63
C TYR A 65 -21.93 13.20 -15.24
N ILE A 66 -23.16 13.38 -15.73
CA ILE A 66 -24.28 12.47 -15.49
C ILE A 66 -24.77 12.01 -16.86
N SER A 67 -24.78 10.70 -17.14
CA SER A 67 -25.19 10.16 -18.43
C SER A 67 -26.16 9.00 -18.26
N LEU A 68 -27.12 8.89 -19.19
CA LEU A 68 -27.85 7.65 -19.41
C LEU A 68 -26.97 6.65 -20.17
N ILE A 69 -27.11 5.38 -19.79
CA ILE A 69 -26.40 4.26 -20.40
C ILE A 69 -27.38 3.11 -20.60
N ASP A 70 -27.15 2.31 -21.63
CA ASP A 70 -27.88 1.06 -21.87
C ASP A 70 -27.02 -0.19 -21.54
N ASN A 71 -25.78 0.03 -21.10
CA ASN A 71 -24.82 -1.03 -20.81
C ASN A 71 -23.82 -0.65 -19.69
N PHE A 72 -23.79 -1.44 -18.61
CA PHE A 72 -22.86 -1.25 -17.49
C PHE A 72 -21.39 -1.49 -17.82
N LYS A 73 -21.04 -2.05 -18.99
CA LYS A 73 -19.63 -2.06 -19.47
C LYS A 73 -19.04 -0.65 -19.56
N PHE A 74 -19.88 0.36 -19.75
CA PHE A 74 -19.48 1.76 -19.74
C PHE A 74 -18.87 2.18 -18.39
N ALA A 75 -19.40 1.67 -17.27
CA ALA A 75 -18.94 1.99 -15.91
C ALA A 75 -17.52 1.49 -15.60
N HIS A 76 -17.01 0.55 -16.38
CA HIS A 76 -15.66 -0.01 -16.23
C HIS A 76 -14.61 0.69 -17.10
N ARG A 77 -14.98 1.74 -17.85
CA ARG A 77 -14.02 2.49 -18.66
C ARG A 77 -13.11 3.31 -17.74
N LEU A 78 -11.81 3.20 -17.95
CA LEU A 78 -10.85 4.19 -17.47
C LEU A 78 -10.92 5.41 -18.40
N PHE A 79 -10.89 6.61 -17.83
CA PHE A 79 -10.59 7.79 -18.62
C PHE A 79 -9.11 7.78 -18.97
N GLU A 80 -8.80 7.72 -20.26
CA GLU A 80 -7.45 7.86 -20.79
C GLU A 80 -7.47 9.12 -21.66
N PRO A 81 -6.91 10.27 -21.21
CA PRO A 81 -6.81 11.44 -22.06
C PRO A 81 -5.97 11.07 -23.29
N LYS A 82 -6.48 11.36 -24.49
CA LYS A 82 -5.80 11.05 -25.76
C LYS A 82 -5.50 12.36 -26.48
N ARG A 83 -4.22 12.71 -26.59
CA ARG A 83 -3.80 13.81 -27.47
C ARG A 83 -3.63 13.30 -28.89
N GLU A 84 -4.30 13.94 -29.84
CA GLU A 84 -4.22 13.58 -31.27
C GLU A 84 -2.91 14.02 -31.94
N GLU A 85 -2.14 14.91 -31.31
CA GLU A 85 -0.87 15.44 -31.83
C GLU A 85 0.22 15.45 -30.72
N TYR A 86 1.32 14.72 -30.96
CA TYR A 86 2.62 14.64 -30.25
C TYR A 86 2.92 13.50 -29.23
N GLU A 87 4.06 12.86 -29.53
CA GLU A 87 5.14 12.17 -28.78
C GLU A 87 4.84 11.27 -27.56
N ASP A 88 5.47 10.08 -27.55
CA ASP A 88 5.42 8.99 -26.55
C ASP A 88 5.84 9.38 -25.10
N ASP A 89 6.14 10.66 -24.83
CA ASP A 89 6.77 11.13 -23.58
C ASP A 89 5.79 11.82 -22.58
N PHE A 90 4.47 11.77 -22.79
CA PHE A 90 3.51 12.38 -21.86
C PHE A 90 3.26 11.53 -20.60
N VAL A 91 3.41 12.14 -19.42
CA VAL A 91 3.14 11.49 -18.13
C VAL A 91 1.65 11.57 -17.82
N TYR A 92 1.02 10.41 -17.64
CA TYR A 92 -0.37 10.33 -17.18
C TYR A 92 -0.49 10.96 -15.79
N ASN A 93 -1.22 12.07 -15.69
CA ASN A 93 -1.44 12.76 -14.41
C ASN A 93 -2.47 12.02 -13.56
N ASP A 94 -2.27 12.03 -12.24
CA ASP A 94 -3.21 11.46 -11.29
C ASP A 94 -4.53 12.25 -11.31
N HIS A 95 -5.59 11.62 -11.80
CA HIS A 95 -6.93 12.18 -11.75
C HIS A 95 -7.71 11.56 -10.59
N ALA A 96 -8.24 12.39 -9.69
CA ALA A 96 -9.17 11.90 -8.66
C ALA A 96 -10.57 11.75 -9.28
N PHE A 97 -10.91 10.53 -9.70
CA PHE A 97 -12.24 10.18 -10.18
C PHE A 97 -13.01 9.38 -9.12
N GLN A 98 -14.25 9.78 -8.87
CA GLN A 98 -15.25 8.94 -8.22
C GLN A 98 -16.39 8.70 -9.20
N SER A 99 -16.72 7.43 -9.42
CA SER A 99 -17.77 7.08 -10.36
C SER A 99 -18.70 6.05 -9.74
N TYR A 100 -20.00 6.21 -9.96
CA TYR A 100 -20.99 5.22 -9.56
C TYR A 100 -22.10 5.10 -10.60
N SER A 101 -22.73 3.94 -10.61
CA SER A 101 -23.73 3.56 -11.62
C SER A 101 -24.90 2.86 -10.95
N GLY A 102 -25.96 2.67 -11.74
CA GLY A 102 -27.11 1.87 -11.35
C GLY A 102 -28.28 2.09 -12.30
N PHE A 103 -29.50 2.03 -11.78
CA PHE A 103 -30.73 2.08 -12.57
C PHE A 103 -31.44 3.43 -12.47
N ALA A 104 -31.95 3.91 -13.61
CA ALA A 104 -32.85 5.06 -13.62
C ALA A 104 -34.28 4.65 -13.26
N LEU A 105 -34.88 5.37 -12.31
CA LEU A 105 -36.21 5.06 -11.76
C LEU A 105 -37.31 6.01 -12.26
N ASN A 106 -36.97 7.03 -13.04
CA ASN A 106 -37.94 7.85 -13.75
C ASN A 106 -38.49 7.10 -14.97
N ASP A 107 -39.67 7.52 -15.41
CA ASP A 107 -40.30 6.97 -16.60
C ASP A 107 -39.45 7.28 -17.86
N LYS A 108 -39.42 6.35 -18.81
CA LYS A 108 -38.61 6.44 -20.05
C LYS A 108 -38.71 7.80 -20.75
N SER A 109 -39.93 8.28 -21.00
CA SER A 109 -40.16 9.53 -21.72
C SER A 109 -39.58 10.75 -20.99
N HIS A 110 -39.63 10.76 -19.65
CA HIS A 110 -39.02 11.81 -18.84
C HIS A 110 -37.50 11.80 -18.95
N LEU A 111 -36.89 10.60 -18.91
CA LEU A 111 -35.44 10.42 -19.07
C LEU A 111 -34.97 10.87 -20.46
N GLU A 112 -35.60 10.37 -21.52
CA GLU A 112 -35.28 10.76 -22.89
C GLU A 112 -35.42 12.27 -23.08
N GLN A 113 -36.49 12.87 -22.56
CA GLN A 113 -36.73 14.31 -22.66
C GLN A 113 -35.68 15.14 -21.90
N MET A 114 -35.28 14.74 -20.68
CA MET A 114 -34.30 15.48 -19.86
C MET A 114 -32.90 15.48 -20.48
N PHE A 115 -32.49 14.36 -21.08
CA PHE A 115 -31.16 14.25 -21.71
C PHE A 115 -31.13 14.78 -23.14
N THR A 116 -32.28 14.82 -23.84
CA THR A 116 -32.41 15.50 -25.13
C THR A 116 -32.52 17.02 -24.97
N ASN A 117 -33.36 17.48 -24.04
CA ASN A 117 -33.58 18.88 -23.72
C ASN A 117 -32.99 19.20 -22.34
N LYS A 118 -31.66 19.37 -22.30
CA LYS A 118 -30.91 19.61 -21.07
C LYS A 118 -31.54 20.75 -20.23
N PRO A 119 -31.71 20.58 -18.90
CA PRO A 119 -32.31 21.60 -18.04
C PRO A 119 -31.53 22.93 -18.08
N ASP A 120 -32.25 24.05 -18.27
CA ASP A 120 -31.66 25.41 -18.28
C ASP A 120 -31.67 26.06 -16.89
N LYS A 121 -31.56 25.26 -15.82
CA LYS A 121 -31.54 25.74 -14.42
C LYS A 121 -30.14 26.08 -13.98
N TYR A 122 -29.98 27.11 -13.14
CA TYR A 122 -28.66 27.62 -12.74
C TYR A 122 -27.83 26.66 -11.90
N PHE A 123 -28.47 25.90 -11.01
CA PHE A 123 -27.81 25.05 -10.04
C PHE A 123 -28.29 23.60 -10.14
N THR A 124 -27.43 22.70 -9.64
CA THR A 124 -27.76 21.29 -9.42
C THR A 124 -27.45 20.88 -7.99
N GLY A 125 -28.29 20.01 -7.43
CA GLY A 125 -28.03 19.31 -6.17
C GLY A 125 -28.03 17.81 -6.39
N ILE A 126 -26.92 17.13 -6.12
CA ILE A 126 -26.81 15.67 -6.17
C ILE A 126 -26.86 15.16 -4.74
N ILE A 127 -28.00 14.59 -4.34
CA ILE A 127 -28.27 14.10 -3.00
C ILE A 127 -28.21 12.57 -3.00
N ASN A 128 -27.19 12.03 -2.37
CA ASN A 128 -27.02 10.61 -2.12
C ASN A 128 -27.70 10.24 -0.80
N LEU A 129 -28.66 9.33 -0.89
CA LEU A 129 -29.56 8.93 0.19
C LEU A 129 -29.26 7.50 0.59
N LYS A 130 -28.68 7.33 1.78
CA LYS A 130 -28.56 6.02 2.41
C LYS A 130 -29.87 5.70 3.10
N LEU A 131 -30.53 4.64 2.67
CA LEU A 131 -31.78 4.20 3.27
C LEU A 131 -31.56 3.66 4.69
N ASN A 132 -32.58 3.75 5.54
CA ASN A 132 -32.51 3.18 6.88
C ASN A 132 -32.48 1.65 6.80
N ASN A 133 -31.32 1.05 7.10
CA ASN A 133 -31.11 -0.40 7.04
C ASN A 133 -32.12 -1.19 7.88
N GLY A 134 -32.64 -0.63 8.99
CA GLY A 134 -33.66 -1.28 9.81
C GLY A 134 -35.03 -1.41 9.15
N LEU A 135 -35.36 -0.51 8.21
CA LEU A 135 -36.58 -0.55 7.41
C LEU A 135 -36.35 -1.26 6.08
N LEU A 136 -35.19 -1.06 5.46
CA LEU A 136 -34.82 -1.67 4.19
C LEU A 136 -34.66 -3.20 4.30
N ILE A 137 -33.93 -3.69 5.30
CA ILE A 137 -33.69 -5.13 5.46
C ILE A 137 -35.00 -5.81 5.88
N GLY A 138 -35.37 -6.85 5.12
CA GLY A 138 -36.63 -7.59 5.25
C GLY A 138 -37.75 -7.09 4.35
N ASN A 139 -37.75 -5.80 3.98
CA ASN A 139 -38.73 -5.22 3.04
C ASN A 139 -38.19 -5.10 1.60
N GLY A 140 -36.88 -4.90 1.43
CA GLY A 140 -36.21 -4.86 0.13
C GLY A 140 -36.79 -3.79 -0.81
N LEU A 141 -37.11 -4.20 -2.04
CA LEU A 141 -37.58 -3.30 -3.10
C LEU A 141 -38.88 -2.57 -2.75
N VAL A 142 -39.76 -3.16 -1.94
CA VAL A 142 -41.02 -2.51 -1.52
C VAL A 142 -40.73 -1.20 -0.77
N TYR A 143 -39.66 -1.18 0.03
CA TYR A 143 -39.23 0.04 0.70
C TYR A 143 -38.69 1.08 -0.28
N ILE A 144 -37.91 0.65 -1.26
CA ILE A 144 -37.36 1.53 -2.31
C ILE A 144 -38.49 2.14 -3.15
N GLU A 145 -39.52 1.36 -3.50
CA GLU A 145 -40.73 1.85 -4.18
C GLU A 145 -41.44 2.91 -3.34
N ALA A 146 -41.68 2.66 -2.05
CA ALA A 146 -42.33 3.61 -1.16
C ALA A 146 -41.54 4.93 -1.00
N ILE A 147 -40.21 4.84 -0.92
CA ILE A 147 -39.35 6.03 -0.90
C ILE A 147 -39.42 6.77 -2.22
N THR A 148 -39.41 6.06 -3.35
CA THR A 148 -39.52 6.69 -4.68
C THR A 148 -40.85 7.42 -4.84
N ASP A 149 -41.96 6.84 -4.38
CA ASP A 149 -43.28 7.48 -4.34
C ASP A 149 -43.27 8.74 -3.46
N LEU A 150 -42.62 8.68 -2.28
CA LEU A 150 -42.44 9.83 -1.40
C LEU A 150 -41.65 10.95 -2.09
N LEU A 151 -40.52 10.62 -2.72
CA LEU A 151 -39.68 11.58 -3.44
C LEU A 151 -40.47 12.27 -4.55
N LYS A 152 -41.23 11.51 -5.35
CA LYS A 152 -42.11 12.05 -6.40
C LYS A 152 -43.20 12.99 -5.86
N LYS A 153 -43.60 12.84 -4.60
CA LYS A 153 -44.62 13.68 -3.93
C LYS A 153 -44.05 14.95 -3.32
N ILE A 154 -42.85 14.89 -2.73
CA ILE A 154 -42.23 16.03 -2.03
C ILE A 154 -41.57 17.00 -3.04
N ILE A 155 -41.06 16.47 -4.17
CA ILE A 155 -40.24 17.24 -5.10
C ILE A 155 -41.12 17.85 -6.20
N ASN A 156 -41.24 19.18 -6.18
CA ASN A 156 -42.00 19.96 -7.18
C ASN A 156 -41.10 20.68 -8.20
N ILE A 157 -39.82 20.29 -8.28
CA ILE A 157 -38.81 20.85 -9.18
C ILE A 157 -38.32 19.76 -10.15
N PRO A 158 -37.71 20.08 -11.31
CA PRO A 158 -37.16 19.07 -12.20
C PRO A 158 -36.11 18.19 -11.50
N PHE A 159 -36.23 16.87 -11.64
CA PHE A 159 -35.35 15.92 -10.96
C PHE A 159 -35.10 14.61 -11.74
N LEU A 160 -34.06 13.88 -11.32
CA LEU A 160 -33.77 12.49 -11.68
C LEU A 160 -33.58 11.65 -10.41
N ILE A 161 -34.14 10.45 -10.38
CA ILE A 161 -34.01 9.46 -9.30
C ILE A 161 -33.31 8.23 -9.84
N PHE A 162 -32.29 7.82 -9.12
CA PHE A 162 -31.44 6.70 -9.47
C PHE A 162 -31.34 5.72 -8.32
N GLN A 163 -31.47 4.41 -8.58
CA GLN A 163 -31.03 3.37 -7.66
C GLN A 163 -29.57 3.05 -7.94
N THR A 164 -28.69 3.05 -6.94
CA THR A 164 -27.25 2.91 -7.17
C THR A 164 -26.68 1.58 -6.67
N PHE A 165 -25.51 1.21 -7.20
CA PHE A 165 -24.68 0.10 -6.70
C PHE A 165 -23.61 0.55 -5.69
N SER A 166 -23.66 1.82 -5.27
CA SER A 166 -22.75 2.40 -4.30
C SER A 166 -23.15 2.03 -2.87
N TRP A 167 -22.48 2.63 -1.88
CA TRP A 167 -22.77 2.44 -0.46
C TRP A 167 -24.12 3.05 -0.03
N PHE A 168 -24.74 3.87 -0.88
CA PHE A 168 -26.08 4.45 -0.73
C PHE A 168 -27.03 3.89 -1.79
N GLU A 169 -28.29 3.68 -1.45
CA GLU A 169 -29.24 3.02 -2.36
C GLU A 169 -29.82 3.97 -3.41
N ILE A 170 -30.02 5.25 -3.08
CA ILE A 170 -30.68 6.22 -3.97
C ILE A 170 -29.79 7.44 -4.19
N SER A 171 -29.66 7.89 -5.44
CA SER A 171 -29.12 9.20 -5.81
C SER A 171 -30.25 10.03 -6.42
N LEU A 172 -30.43 11.24 -5.91
CA LEU A 172 -31.40 12.21 -6.39
C LEU A 172 -30.66 13.40 -6.98
N VAL A 173 -30.96 13.76 -8.23
CA VAL A 173 -30.41 14.95 -8.89
C VAL A 173 -31.53 15.97 -9.05
N LEU A 174 -31.31 17.16 -8.53
CA LEU A 174 -32.28 18.27 -8.53
C LEU A 174 -31.76 19.43 -9.35
N PHE A 175 -32.61 20.04 -10.16
CA PHE A 175 -32.25 21.23 -10.96
C PHE A 175 -33.05 22.44 -10.47
N VAL A 176 -32.35 23.48 -10.01
CA VAL A 176 -32.98 24.66 -9.37
C VAL A 176 -32.40 25.99 -9.87
N ASP A 177 -33.22 27.03 -9.84
CA ASP A 177 -32.75 28.41 -10.04
C ASP A 177 -32.37 29.09 -8.71
N TYR A 178 -33.04 28.69 -7.62
CA TYR A 178 -32.88 29.26 -6.29
C TYR A 178 -32.34 28.20 -5.31
N PRO A 179 -31.19 28.42 -4.65
CA PRO A 179 -30.62 27.50 -3.66
C PRO A 179 -31.56 27.17 -2.49
N GLU A 180 -32.49 28.06 -2.18
CA GLU A 180 -33.51 27.92 -1.15
C GLU A 180 -34.45 26.73 -1.44
N ASP A 181 -34.77 26.47 -2.71
CA ASP A 181 -35.57 25.32 -3.13
C ASP A 181 -34.84 24.01 -2.82
N LEU A 182 -33.53 23.97 -3.06
CA LEU A 182 -32.69 22.83 -2.72
C LEU A 182 -32.60 22.64 -1.21
N SER A 183 -32.40 23.73 -0.45
CA SER A 183 -32.36 23.69 1.02
C SER A 183 -33.67 23.14 1.61
N LYS A 184 -34.81 23.54 1.06
CA LYS A 184 -36.12 23.04 1.45
C LYS A 184 -36.24 21.54 1.22
N VAL A 185 -35.89 21.06 0.03
CA VAL A 185 -35.94 19.62 -0.28
C VAL A 185 -35.00 18.83 0.64
N ILE A 186 -33.76 19.30 0.87
CA ILE A 186 -32.83 18.64 1.80
C ILE A 186 -33.40 18.58 3.23
N SER A 187 -34.03 19.67 3.68
CA SER A 187 -34.66 19.74 5.00
C SER A 187 -35.82 18.76 5.11
N ASP A 188 -36.71 18.72 4.11
CA ASP A 188 -37.84 17.79 4.04
C ASP A 188 -37.33 16.33 4.06
N LEU A 189 -36.31 16.01 3.25
CA LEU A 189 -35.70 14.68 3.21
C LEU A 189 -35.10 14.27 4.56
N ARG A 190 -34.34 15.15 5.21
CA ARG A 190 -33.72 14.88 6.53
C ARG A 190 -34.73 14.78 7.66
N SER A 191 -35.92 15.35 7.48
CA SER A 191 -37.03 15.28 8.44
C SER A 191 -37.98 14.11 8.19
N ALA A 192 -37.89 13.44 7.04
CA ALA A 192 -38.82 12.39 6.64
C ALA A 192 -38.74 11.18 7.57
N GLU A 193 -39.89 10.83 8.16
CA GLU A 193 -40.07 9.71 9.06
C GLU A 193 -40.85 8.58 8.38
N PHE A 194 -40.75 7.37 8.92
CA PHE A 194 -41.44 6.21 8.37
C PHE A 194 -42.96 6.43 8.20
N LYS A 195 -43.60 7.15 9.13
CA LYS A 195 -45.02 7.50 9.06
C LYS A 195 -45.42 8.33 7.83
N ASP A 196 -44.46 8.97 7.18
CA ASP A 196 -44.70 9.81 6.00
C ASP A 196 -44.79 8.98 4.71
N LEU A 197 -44.42 7.69 4.78
CA LEU A 197 -44.59 6.72 3.71
C LEU A 197 -46.01 6.17 3.65
N ASP A 198 -46.45 5.78 2.45
CA ASP A 198 -47.72 5.06 2.27
C ASP A 198 -47.62 3.65 2.88
N THR A 199 -48.10 3.50 4.11
CA THR A 199 -47.98 2.27 4.89
C THR A 199 -48.82 1.11 4.37
N ASP A 200 -49.78 1.36 3.48
CA ASP A 200 -50.67 0.31 2.95
C ASP A 200 -49.92 -0.69 2.05
N LYS A 201 -48.77 -0.28 1.50
CA LYS A 201 -47.87 -1.13 0.71
C LYS A 201 -46.77 -1.80 1.55
N PHE A 202 -46.60 -1.40 2.81
CA PHE A 202 -45.45 -1.74 3.61
C PHE A 202 -45.83 -2.52 4.88
N ASP A 203 -45.24 -3.70 5.05
CA ASP A 203 -45.49 -4.56 6.19
C ASP A 203 -44.39 -4.38 7.24
N LEU A 204 -44.65 -3.54 8.26
CA LEU A 204 -43.70 -3.28 9.34
C LEU A 204 -43.28 -4.55 10.08
N SER A 205 -44.10 -5.61 10.07
CA SER A 205 -43.75 -6.90 10.69
C SER A 205 -42.55 -7.58 10.02
N LYS A 206 -42.25 -7.23 8.76
CA LYS A 206 -41.09 -7.72 8.02
C LYS A 206 -39.83 -6.88 8.23
N SER A 207 -39.92 -5.73 8.89
CA SER A 207 -38.75 -4.86 9.12
C SER A 207 -37.80 -5.47 10.14
N LEU A 208 -36.49 -5.31 9.91
CA LEU A 208 -35.45 -5.70 10.86
C LEU A 208 -35.61 -5.03 12.24
N TYR A 209 -36.23 -3.85 12.29
CA TYR A 209 -36.58 -3.20 13.57
C TYR A 209 -37.43 -4.08 14.47
N LYS A 210 -38.38 -4.84 13.92
CA LYS A 210 -39.25 -5.71 14.74
C LYS A 210 -38.53 -6.90 15.33
N ASP A 211 -37.54 -7.43 14.61
CA ASP A 211 -36.73 -8.55 15.10
C ASP A 211 -35.72 -8.09 16.15
N ILE A 212 -35.09 -6.93 15.95
CA ILE A 212 -34.01 -6.44 16.82
C ILE A 212 -34.55 -5.68 18.05
N PHE A 213 -35.72 -5.04 17.91
CA PHE A 213 -36.39 -4.26 18.94
C PHE A 213 -37.85 -4.71 19.16
N PRO A 214 -38.07 -5.97 19.58
CA PRO A 214 -39.42 -6.57 19.64
C PRO A 214 -40.35 -5.88 20.65
N ASN A 215 -39.79 -5.20 21.65
CA ASN A 215 -40.56 -4.52 22.71
C ASN A 215 -40.90 -3.06 22.36
N GLU A 216 -40.45 -2.55 21.21
CA GLU A 216 -40.71 -1.17 20.81
C GLU A 216 -42.05 -1.04 20.07
N SER A 217 -42.81 0.00 20.41
CA SER A 217 -44.12 0.26 19.83
C SER A 217 -44.03 0.60 18.33
N ASN A 218 -45.09 0.28 17.57
CA ASN A 218 -45.17 0.68 16.16
C ASN A 218 -45.10 2.21 15.99
N ASP A 219 -45.64 2.98 16.94
CA ASP A 219 -45.54 4.45 16.93
C ASP A 219 -44.09 4.92 17.04
N LYS A 220 -43.29 4.30 17.93
CA LYS A 220 -41.87 4.67 18.08
C LYS A 220 -41.03 4.27 16.87
N ILE A 221 -41.27 3.11 16.28
CA ILE A 221 -40.62 2.72 15.02
C ILE A 221 -41.10 3.65 13.88
N GLY A 222 -42.37 4.06 13.89
CA GLY A 222 -42.95 4.93 12.88
C GLY A 222 -42.39 6.34 12.85
N ARG A 223 -41.72 6.77 13.92
CA ARG A 223 -41.00 8.05 13.99
C ARG A 223 -39.51 7.92 13.67
N THR A 224 -39.05 6.75 13.22
CA THR A 224 -37.65 6.62 12.78
C THR A 224 -37.48 7.29 11.42
N SER A 225 -36.32 7.94 11.23
CA SER A 225 -35.94 8.53 9.94
C SER A 225 -35.95 7.47 8.85
N VAL A 226 -36.44 7.82 7.66
CA VAL A 226 -36.41 6.92 6.50
C VAL A 226 -35.01 6.76 5.90
N PHE A 227 -34.12 7.73 6.15
CA PHE A 227 -32.73 7.72 5.74
C PHE A 227 -31.80 7.53 6.96
N SER A 228 -30.73 6.74 6.80
CA SER A 228 -29.67 6.65 7.80
C SER A 228 -28.54 7.64 7.57
N ASP A 229 -28.40 8.16 6.35
CA ASP A 229 -27.43 9.18 6.00
C ASP A 229 -27.85 9.93 4.72
N THR A 230 -27.37 11.17 4.57
CA THR A 230 -27.59 12.01 3.39
C THR A 230 -26.31 12.78 3.05
N HIS A 231 -25.78 12.59 1.85
CA HIS A 231 -24.63 13.34 1.34
C HIS A 231 -25.08 14.21 0.17
N THR A 232 -24.67 15.46 0.11
CA THR A 232 -25.10 16.39 -0.93
C THR A 232 -23.91 17.04 -1.60
N TYR A 233 -23.86 16.94 -2.92
CA TYR A 233 -23.00 17.76 -3.76
C TYR A 233 -23.80 18.89 -4.37
N PHE A 234 -23.16 20.05 -4.53
CA PHE A 234 -23.75 21.24 -5.11
C PHE A 234 -22.96 21.63 -6.36
N GLY A 235 -23.63 22.01 -7.44
CA GLY A 235 -22.97 22.40 -8.68
C GLY A 235 -23.68 23.50 -9.45
N LEU A 236 -22.93 24.08 -10.39
CA LEU A 236 -23.32 25.13 -11.32
C LEU A 236 -23.52 24.54 -12.71
N ASN A 237 -24.54 25.00 -13.42
CA ASN A 237 -24.77 24.60 -14.81
C ASN A 237 -23.60 24.99 -15.71
N GLU A 238 -23.19 24.12 -16.63
CA GLU A 238 -22.10 24.39 -17.58
C GLU A 238 -22.29 25.70 -18.35
N LYS A 239 -23.54 26.05 -18.67
CA LYS A 239 -23.87 27.27 -19.42
C LYS A 239 -23.53 28.53 -18.65
N LEU A 240 -23.64 28.54 -17.31
CA LEU A 240 -23.20 29.69 -16.51
C LEU A 240 -21.69 29.93 -16.65
N ILE A 241 -20.91 28.87 -16.78
CA ILE A 241 -19.45 28.97 -16.85
C ILE A 241 -18.99 29.29 -18.28
N LYS A 242 -19.53 28.59 -19.28
CA LYS A 242 -19.10 28.70 -20.69
C LYS A 242 -19.69 29.90 -21.44
N SER A 243 -20.86 30.42 -21.06
CA SER A 243 -21.46 31.56 -21.76
C SER A 243 -20.62 32.84 -21.69
N ASP A 244 -20.70 33.67 -22.73
CA ASP A 244 -20.16 35.04 -22.74
C ASP A 244 -20.84 35.87 -21.63
N GLU A 245 -20.13 36.85 -21.07
CA GLU A 245 -20.73 37.74 -20.08
C GLU A 245 -21.96 38.47 -20.62
N LYS A 246 -22.03 38.76 -21.91
CA LYS A 246 -23.17 39.43 -22.56
C LYS A 246 -24.35 38.49 -22.82
N ASP A 247 -24.18 37.18 -22.65
CA ASP A 247 -25.25 36.22 -22.85
C ASP A 247 -26.40 36.50 -21.88
N LYS A 248 -27.62 36.41 -22.39
CA LYS A 248 -28.82 36.72 -21.61
C LYS A 248 -28.92 35.84 -20.35
N TYR A 249 -28.54 34.56 -20.45
CA TYR A 249 -28.61 33.62 -19.34
C TYR A 249 -27.73 34.05 -18.17
N PHE A 250 -26.50 34.49 -18.46
CA PHE A 250 -25.56 34.98 -17.45
C PHE A 250 -25.96 36.35 -16.91
N GLN A 251 -26.45 37.26 -17.76
CA GLN A 251 -26.91 38.58 -17.32
C GLN A 251 -28.12 38.49 -16.39
N ASP A 252 -29.07 37.62 -16.69
CA ASP A 252 -30.23 37.36 -15.83
C ASP A 252 -29.77 36.81 -14.47
N PHE A 253 -28.85 35.83 -14.45
CA PHE A 253 -28.24 35.30 -13.21
C PHE A 253 -27.51 36.38 -12.39
N LYS A 254 -26.66 37.18 -13.06
CA LYS A 254 -25.89 38.25 -12.42
C LYS A 254 -26.80 39.29 -11.80
N LYS A 255 -27.88 39.66 -12.49
CA LYS A 255 -28.89 40.58 -11.98
C LYS A 255 -29.55 40.02 -10.72
N LEU A 256 -30.01 38.76 -10.73
CA LEU A 256 -30.66 38.12 -9.58
C LEU A 256 -29.73 38.03 -8.36
N THR A 257 -28.44 37.76 -8.58
CA THR A 257 -27.45 37.74 -7.50
C THR A 257 -27.20 39.15 -6.94
N GLN A 258 -27.14 40.16 -7.79
CA GLN A 258 -26.93 41.56 -7.38
C GLN A 258 -28.15 42.20 -6.71
N THR A 259 -29.37 41.80 -7.08
CA THR A 259 -30.60 42.25 -6.40
C THR A 259 -30.85 41.52 -5.08
N GLY A 260 -30.07 40.47 -4.78
CA GLY A 260 -30.24 39.65 -3.59
C GLY A 260 -31.40 38.65 -3.69
N GLU A 261 -31.92 38.40 -4.88
CA GLU A 261 -32.95 37.37 -5.12
C GLU A 261 -32.36 35.95 -5.07
N ILE A 262 -31.08 35.80 -5.45
CA ILE A 262 -30.31 34.57 -5.21
C ILE A 262 -29.32 34.86 -4.08
N THR A 263 -29.52 34.21 -2.94
CA THR A 263 -28.60 34.28 -1.80
C THR A 263 -27.89 32.95 -1.61
N LEU A 264 -26.58 32.92 -1.82
CA LEU A 264 -25.76 31.73 -1.59
C LEU A 264 -24.45 32.11 -0.92
N LYS A 265 -24.32 31.72 0.35
CA LYS A 265 -23.08 31.91 1.08
C LYS A 265 -22.09 30.83 0.66
N THR A 266 -20.92 31.26 0.24
CA THR A 266 -19.80 30.39 -0.16
C THR A 266 -18.51 30.83 0.52
N GLU A 267 -17.56 29.92 0.70
CA GLU A 267 -16.20 30.23 1.15
C GLU A 267 -15.18 29.45 0.32
N VAL A 268 -14.17 30.12 -0.21
CA VAL A 268 -13.05 29.47 -0.91
C VAL A 268 -11.85 29.31 0.03
N GLU A 269 -11.46 28.07 0.26
CA GLU A 269 -10.23 27.67 0.93
C GLU A 269 -9.10 27.46 -0.09
N TRP A 270 -7.99 28.17 0.13
CA TRP A 270 -6.79 28.10 -0.70
C TRP A 270 -5.71 27.29 0.00
N HIS A 271 -5.26 26.17 -0.60
CA HIS A 271 -4.12 25.39 -0.10
C HIS A 271 -2.83 25.89 -0.75
N VAL A 272 -2.30 26.98 -0.22
CA VAL A 272 -1.11 27.65 -0.80
C VAL A 272 0.16 26.81 -0.57
N LYS A 273 1.03 26.74 -1.59
CA LYS A 273 2.34 26.08 -1.49
C LYS A 273 3.27 26.86 -0.54
N PRO A 274 4.22 26.17 0.13
CA PRO A 274 5.21 26.82 0.99
C PRO A 274 5.99 27.94 0.29
N GLY A 275 5.88 29.18 0.77
CA GLY A 275 6.59 30.35 0.20
C GLY A 275 5.90 31.04 -0.98
N HIS A 276 4.74 30.56 -1.43
CA HIS A 276 4.08 31.05 -2.66
C HIS A 276 2.95 32.07 -2.44
N VAL A 277 2.69 32.51 -1.20
CA VAL A 277 1.58 33.43 -0.89
C VAL A 277 1.66 34.72 -1.71
N HIS A 278 2.85 35.28 -1.86
CA HIS A 278 3.02 36.53 -2.60
C HIS A 278 2.83 36.36 -4.12
N GLY A 279 3.24 35.20 -4.65
CA GLY A 279 2.95 34.83 -6.04
C GLY A 279 1.45 34.78 -6.29
N LEU A 280 0.72 34.08 -5.42
CA LEU A 280 -0.75 34.00 -5.50
C LEU A 280 -1.43 35.37 -5.39
N GLU A 281 -1.00 36.22 -4.44
CA GLU A 281 -1.53 37.58 -4.30
C GLU A 281 -1.34 38.41 -5.58
N ASN A 282 -0.16 38.32 -6.21
CA ASN A 282 0.13 39.04 -7.45
C ASN A 282 -0.72 38.50 -8.61
N THR A 283 -0.83 37.17 -8.74
CA THR A 283 -1.66 36.52 -9.75
C THR A 283 -3.11 36.99 -9.65
N LEU A 284 -3.69 36.92 -8.46
CA LEU A 284 -5.08 37.35 -8.23
C LEU A 284 -5.28 38.85 -8.44
N SER A 285 -4.36 39.68 -7.96
CA SER A 285 -4.46 41.15 -8.10
C SER A 285 -4.29 41.63 -9.55
N SER A 286 -3.50 40.91 -10.35
CA SER A 286 -3.24 41.24 -11.76
C SER A 286 -4.39 40.83 -12.69
N ASN A 287 -5.27 39.93 -12.24
CA ASN A 287 -6.38 39.42 -13.02
C ASN A 287 -7.64 40.28 -12.82
N ASN A 288 -8.17 40.84 -13.92
CA ASN A 288 -9.34 41.72 -13.85
C ASN A 288 -10.61 41.05 -13.32
N GLU A 289 -10.76 39.74 -13.51
CA GLU A 289 -11.91 38.95 -13.03
C GLU A 289 -11.74 38.51 -11.57
N LEU A 290 -10.49 38.29 -11.13
CA LEU A 290 -10.18 37.75 -9.79
C LEU A 290 -9.71 38.78 -8.76
N LYS A 291 -9.34 40.00 -9.16
CA LYS A 291 -8.80 41.04 -8.26
C LYS A 291 -9.72 41.39 -7.08
N ASP A 292 -11.02 41.16 -7.24
CA ASP A 292 -12.01 41.45 -6.21
C ASP A 292 -12.26 40.27 -5.26
N LEU A 293 -11.73 39.07 -5.54
CA LEU A 293 -11.89 37.88 -4.68
C LEU A 293 -11.13 37.99 -3.36
N ILE A 294 -9.89 38.51 -3.36
CA ILE A 294 -9.05 38.57 -2.16
C ILE A 294 -8.70 40.03 -1.87
N GLY A 295 -9.23 40.57 -0.77
CA GLY A 295 -8.88 41.91 -0.29
C GLY A 295 -7.57 41.91 0.50
N ASP A 296 -7.19 43.04 1.11
CA ASP A 296 -6.04 43.19 2.04
C ASP A 296 -6.21 42.37 3.36
N THR A 297 -6.73 41.15 3.29
CA THR A 297 -7.19 40.35 4.41
C THR A 297 -6.07 39.53 5.06
N LYS A 298 -6.26 39.28 6.35
CA LYS A 298 -5.30 38.62 7.24
C LYS A 298 -5.00 37.20 6.78
N LYS A 299 -3.74 36.96 6.43
CA LYS A 299 -3.14 35.63 6.24
C LYS A 299 -3.28 34.81 7.52
N GLN A 300 -3.76 33.58 7.41
CA GLN A 300 -3.83 32.66 8.55
C GLN A 300 -2.93 31.46 8.30
N PHE A 301 -2.16 31.06 9.32
CA PHE A 301 -1.45 29.79 9.32
C PHE A 301 -2.41 28.68 9.74
N VAL A 302 -2.45 27.60 8.95
CA VAL A 302 -3.25 26.42 9.29
C VAL A 302 -2.30 25.32 9.75
N LEU A 303 -2.60 24.69 10.89
CA LEU A 303 -1.80 23.56 11.36
C LEU A 303 -2.24 22.29 10.62
N GLY A 304 -1.29 21.57 9.99
CA GLY A 304 -1.54 20.27 9.36
C GLY A 304 -1.21 20.24 7.86
N LYS A 305 -2.20 20.53 7.00
CA LYS A 305 -2.14 20.21 5.55
C LYS A 305 -1.77 21.37 4.62
N SER A 306 -1.83 22.63 5.08
CA SER A 306 -1.52 23.83 4.28
C SER A 306 -0.74 24.86 5.10
N ASP A 307 0.20 25.57 4.47
CA ASP A 307 1.02 26.57 5.18
C ASP A 307 0.22 27.86 5.44
N TYR A 308 -0.62 28.27 4.48
CA TYR A 308 -1.40 29.49 4.55
C TYR A 308 -2.83 29.26 4.05
N LEU A 309 -3.78 29.93 4.71
CA LEU A 309 -5.14 30.12 4.28
C LEU A 309 -5.35 31.61 3.99
N LEU A 310 -5.84 31.91 2.78
CA LEU A 310 -6.29 33.24 2.38
C LEU A 310 -7.80 33.31 2.49
N LYS A 311 -8.31 34.42 3.01
CA LYS A 311 -9.76 34.67 3.13
C LYS A 311 -10.24 35.57 2.01
N GLU A 312 -11.38 35.23 1.44
CA GLU A 312 -12.06 36.05 0.45
C GLU A 312 -12.50 37.41 1.04
N LYS A 313 -12.59 38.42 0.17
CA LYS A 313 -13.06 39.77 0.48
C LYS A 313 -14.56 39.79 0.80
N GLU A 314 -15.34 39.07 -0.01
CA GLU A 314 -16.79 38.94 0.09
C GLU A 314 -17.20 37.50 -0.24
N THR A 315 -18.12 36.93 0.53
CA THR A 315 -18.69 35.60 0.29
C THR A 315 -19.82 35.70 -0.73
N ASN A 316 -19.50 35.60 -2.02
CA ASN A 316 -20.46 35.69 -3.11
C ASN A 316 -20.24 34.55 -4.13
N ILE A 317 -21.33 33.96 -4.61
CA ILE A 317 -21.30 32.93 -5.66
C ILE A 317 -20.65 33.41 -6.98
N LEU A 318 -20.74 34.71 -7.31
CA LEU A 318 -20.08 35.26 -8.50
C LEU A 318 -18.56 35.08 -8.46
N SER A 319 -17.95 35.20 -7.27
CA SER A 319 -16.52 34.96 -7.05
C SER A 319 -16.12 33.55 -7.47
N ASN A 320 -16.93 32.55 -7.11
CA ASN A 320 -16.71 31.15 -7.48
C ASN A 320 -16.86 30.94 -9.00
N ILE A 321 -17.84 31.59 -9.63
CA ILE A 321 -18.02 31.50 -11.09
C ILE A 321 -16.82 32.09 -11.84
N TYR A 322 -16.33 33.25 -11.43
CA TYR A 322 -15.14 33.86 -12.04
C TYR A 322 -13.89 33.02 -11.81
N LEU A 323 -13.73 32.45 -10.62
CA LEU A 323 -12.63 31.53 -10.32
C LEU A 323 -12.65 30.29 -11.21
N ILE A 324 -13.81 29.63 -11.33
CA ILE A 324 -14.00 28.45 -12.17
C ILE A 324 -13.75 28.79 -13.64
N ARG A 325 -14.28 29.93 -14.12
CA ARG A 325 -14.01 30.43 -15.49
C ARG A 325 -12.53 30.63 -15.75
N HIS A 326 -11.79 31.23 -14.81
CA HIS A 326 -10.35 31.43 -14.95
C HIS A 326 -9.60 30.10 -15.05
N ILE A 327 -9.99 29.11 -14.22
CA ILE A 327 -9.39 27.77 -14.25
C ILE A 327 -9.61 27.11 -15.62
N ILE A 328 -10.85 27.13 -16.14
CA ILE A 328 -11.23 26.38 -17.35
C ILE A 328 -10.86 27.09 -18.65
N LYS A 329 -10.98 28.42 -18.71
CA LYS A 329 -10.69 29.19 -19.95
C LYS A 329 -9.18 29.36 -20.21
N SER A 330 -8.33 28.85 -19.34
CA SER A 330 -6.88 28.93 -19.52
C SER A 330 -6.43 28.00 -20.66
N GLU A 331 -6.33 28.52 -21.89
CA GLU A 331 -6.02 27.77 -23.12
C GLU A 331 -4.68 26.99 -23.13
N LYS A 332 -3.86 27.11 -22.08
CA LYS A 332 -2.55 26.44 -21.97
C LYS A 332 -2.20 26.03 -20.54
N TYR A 333 -2.45 26.90 -19.57
CA TYR A 333 -2.06 26.71 -18.16
C TYR A 333 -2.76 27.71 -17.24
N CYS A 334 -3.38 27.24 -16.16
CA CYS A 334 -3.91 28.12 -15.10
C CYS A 334 -2.78 28.51 -14.14
N ASP A 335 -2.39 29.78 -14.19
CA ASP A 335 -1.31 30.37 -13.38
C ASP A 335 -1.49 30.21 -11.86
N LEU A 336 -2.73 30.07 -11.36
CA LEU A 336 -3.02 29.82 -9.95
C LEU A 336 -2.34 28.55 -9.41
N PHE A 337 -2.23 27.49 -10.22
CA PHE A 337 -1.65 26.21 -9.78
C PHE A 337 -0.11 26.25 -9.69
N ASN A 338 0.54 27.35 -10.11
CA ASN A 338 1.94 27.60 -9.77
C ASN A 338 2.10 27.78 -8.26
N ASP A 339 1.14 28.44 -7.61
CA ASP A 339 1.23 28.88 -6.22
C ASP A 339 0.32 28.10 -5.27
N VAL A 340 -0.70 27.41 -5.80
CA VAL A 340 -1.71 26.68 -5.02
C VAL A 340 -1.63 25.18 -5.31
N ARG A 341 -1.76 24.33 -4.28
CA ARG A 341 -1.86 22.86 -4.42
C ARG A 341 -3.28 22.39 -4.69
N LYS A 342 -4.25 23.03 -4.04
CA LYS A 342 -5.67 22.70 -4.14
C LYS A 342 -6.50 23.93 -3.78
N ILE A 343 -7.61 24.10 -4.49
CA ILE A 343 -8.66 25.07 -4.16
C ILE A 343 -9.86 24.24 -3.68
N LYS A 344 -10.53 24.67 -2.62
CA LYS A 344 -11.77 24.05 -2.14
C LYS A 344 -12.81 25.12 -1.95
N SER A 345 -14.04 24.83 -2.34
CA SER A 345 -15.18 25.73 -2.09
C SER A 345 -16.14 25.07 -1.11
N TYR A 346 -16.62 25.83 -0.14
CA TYR A 346 -17.66 25.45 0.79
C TYR A 346 -18.94 26.17 0.44
N VAL A 347 -20.06 25.46 0.46
CA VAL A 347 -21.40 26.01 0.21
C VAL A 347 -22.21 25.92 1.49
N TYR A 348 -22.83 27.03 1.87
CA TYR A 348 -23.71 27.12 3.03
C TYR A 348 -25.11 27.44 2.56
N LEU A 349 -26.02 26.50 2.79
CA LEU A 349 -27.45 26.69 2.56
C LEU A 349 -28.10 27.07 3.88
N ASP A 350 -28.91 28.13 3.88
CA ASP A 350 -29.67 28.53 5.06
C ASP A 350 -30.75 27.50 5.35
N SER A 351 -30.87 27.07 6.62
CA SER A 351 -31.86 26.08 7.00
C SER A 351 -33.26 26.69 6.99
N CYS A 352 -34.20 26.04 6.31
CA CYS A 352 -35.61 26.44 6.31
C CYS A 352 -36.34 26.13 7.63
N PHE A 353 -35.66 25.60 8.65
CA PHE A 353 -36.24 25.43 9.97
C PHE A 353 -36.38 26.81 10.62
N GLU A 354 -37.61 27.32 10.71
CA GLU A 354 -37.93 28.31 11.74
C GLU A 354 -37.40 27.78 13.07
N GLN A 355 -36.77 28.62 13.91
CA GLN A 355 -36.24 28.22 15.22
C GLN A 355 -37.27 27.34 15.93
N CYS A 356 -37.04 26.04 15.90
CA CYS A 356 -37.92 25.08 16.53
C CYS A 356 -37.78 25.28 18.03
N ASP A 357 -38.69 26.04 18.64
CA ASP A 357 -39.04 25.99 20.07
C ASP A 357 -39.68 24.63 20.43
N ILE A 358 -39.14 23.56 19.86
CA ILE A 358 -39.54 22.19 20.13
C ILE A 358 -38.72 21.75 21.33
N GLU A 359 -39.35 21.72 22.50
CA GLU A 359 -38.83 20.94 23.63
C GLU A 359 -38.37 19.57 23.08
N PRO A 360 -37.13 19.13 23.37
CA PRO A 360 -36.60 17.90 22.81
C PRO A 360 -37.53 16.75 23.21
N LYS A 361 -38.39 16.32 22.28
CA LYS A 361 -39.33 15.22 22.51
C LYS A 361 -38.51 14.03 22.99
N GLU A 362 -38.83 13.52 24.17
CA GLU A 362 -38.09 12.51 24.95
C GLU A 362 -37.88 11.14 24.25
N SER A 363 -38.23 10.98 22.97
CA SER A 363 -38.00 9.72 22.26
C SER A 363 -36.52 9.60 21.88
N LYS A 364 -35.75 8.99 22.78
CA LYS A 364 -34.39 8.52 22.47
C LYS A 364 -34.42 7.70 21.16
N PRO A 365 -33.53 7.99 20.19
CA PRO A 365 -33.44 7.21 18.95
C PRO A 365 -33.12 5.74 19.26
N LEU A 366 -33.53 4.83 18.39
CA LEU A 366 -33.24 3.40 18.55
C LEU A 366 -31.73 3.17 18.39
N PHE A 367 -31.07 2.79 19.50
CA PHE A 367 -29.62 2.61 19.54
C PHE A 367 -29.21 1.27 18.95
N TRP A 368 -28.74 1.29 17.71
CA TRP A 368 -28.20 0.12 17.00
C TRP A 368 -26.92 -0.45 17.62
N PHE A 369 -26.13 0.40 18.28
CA PHE A 369 -24.80 0.07 18.79
C PHE A 369 -24.81 -1.20 19.68
N ASP A 370 -25.69 -1.26 20.68
CA ASP A 370 -25.77 -2.39 21.60
C ASP A 370 -26.17 -3.71 20.93
N LYS A 371 -26.90 -3.61 19.81
CA LYS A 371 -27.37 -4.78 19.05
C LYS A 371 -26.28 -5.30 18.13
N LEU A 372 -25.59 -4.41 17.41
CA LEU A 372 -24.48 -4.75 16.52
C LEU A 372 -23.24 -5.23 17.29
N ASN A 373 -23.03 -4.78 18.53
CA ASN A 373 -21.95 -5.28 19.40
C ASN A 373 -21.97 -6.80 19.61
N LYS A 374 -23.12 -7.45 19.44
CA LYS A 374 -23.25 -8.92 19.54
C LYS A 374 -22.61 -9.66 18.36
N LEU A 375 -22.38 -8.99 17.23
CA LEU A 375 -21.76 -9.56 16.03
C LEU A 375 -20.24 -9.37 16.01
N CYS A 376 -19.70 -8.63 16.98
CA CYS A 376 -18.30 -8.23 17.02
C CYS A 376 -17.42 -9.30 17.63
N VAL A 377 -16.12 -9.22 17.33
CA VAL A 377 -15.10 -9.89 18.14
C VAL A 377 -14.92 -9.10 19.43
N THR A 378 -15.26 -9.70 20.56
CA THR A 378 -15.13 -9.08 21.88
C THR A 378 -13.67 -8.89 22.26
N SER A 379 -13.37 -7.97 23.19
CA SER A 379 -12.01 -7.80 23.71
C SER A 379 -11.46 -9.07 24.37
N ALA A 380 -12.34 -9.86 25.02
CA ALA A 380 -11.96 -11.14 25.62
C ALA A 380 -11.54 -12.15 24.54
N GLU A 381 -12.31 -12.31 23.48
CA GLU A 381 -11.95 -13.15 22.34
C GLU A 381 -10.68 -12.64 21.65
N PHE A 382 -10.53 -11.33 21.45
CA PHE A 382 -9.34 -10.74 20.84
C PHE A 382 -8.06 -11.15 21.60
N LEU A 383 -8.07 -11.02 22.93
CA LEU A 383 -6.96 -11.44 23.80
C LEU A 383 -6.76 -12.96 23.79
N GLU A 384 -7.84 -13.73 23.73
CA GLU A 384 -7.79 -15.19 23.62
C GLU A 384 -7.11 -15.64 22.32
N TYR A 385 -7.51 -15.08 21.18
CA TYR A 385 -6.93 -15.42 19.88
C TYR A 385 -5.50 -14.92 19.73
N ASP A 386 -5.15 -13.74 20.27
CA ASP A 386 -3.75 -13.30 20.37
C ASP A 386 -2.91 -14.33 21.16
N LYS A 387 -3.44 -14.85 22.28
CA LYS A 387 -2.77 -15.90 23.06
C LYS A 387 -2.63 -17.20 22.27
N TYR A 388 -3.64 -17.63 21.51
CA TYR A 388 -3.55 -18.82 20.66
C TYR A 388 -2.49 -18.65 19.57
N LEU A 389 -2.49 -17.52 18.87
CA LEU A 389 -1.52 -17.20 17.83
C LEU A 389 -0.08 -17.14 18.37
N LYS A 390 0.13 -16.53 19.55
CA LYS A 390 1.41 -16.56 20.27
C LYS A 390 1.83 -17.99 20.63
N SER A 391 0.89 -18.80 21.11
CA SER A 391 1.12 -20.20 21.46
C SER A 391 1.52 -21.04 20.25
N LEU A 392 0.91 -20.78 19.10
CA LEU A 392 1.23 -21.38 17.80
C LEU A 392 2.57 -20.93 17.19
N LYS A 393 3.29 -20.00 17.84
CA LYS A 393 4.60 -19.47 17.39
C LYS A 393 4.52 -18.68 16.08
N ILE A 394 3.34 -18.26 15.65
CA ILE A 394 3.13 -17.41 14.48
C ILE A 394 3.92 -16.11 14.65
N SER A 395 4.59 -15.62 13.61
CA SER A 395 5.38 -14.39 13.62
C SER A 395 4.57 -13.16 14.03
N ARG A 396 5.21 -12.19 14.68
CA ARG A 396 4.53 -11.01 15.22
C ARG A 396 3.74 -10.23 14.16
N GLN A 397 4.27 -10.14 12.95
CA GLN A 397 3.67 -9.40 11.84
C GLN A 397 2.36 -10.06 11.37
N VAL A 398 2.38 -11.37 11.10
CA VAL A 398 1.17 -12.14 10.73
C VAL A 398 0.12 -12.08 11.84
N ARG A 399 0.53 -12.22 13.11
CA ARG A 399 -0.41 -12.08 14.25
C ARG A 399 -1.08 -10.71 14.25
N ASN A 400 -0.31 -9.64 14.11
CA ASN A 400 -0.86 -8.28 14.10
C ASN A 400 -1.84 -8.07 12.94
N LYS A 401 -1.56 -8.60 11.74
CA LYS A 401 -2.49 -8.52 10.60
C LYS A 401 -3.78 -9.29 10.87
N VAL A 402 -3.71 -10.51 11.42
CA VAL A 402 -4.91 -11.27 11.82
C VAL A 402 -5.72 -10.52 12.89
N LEU A 403 -5.07 -9.89 13.86
CA LEU A 403 -5.76 -9.08 14.87
C LEU A 403 -6.36 -7.81 14.27
N LYS A 404 -5.70 -7.17 13.29
CA LYS A 404 -6.26 -6.05 12.53
C LYS A 404 -7.50 -6.45 11.73
N ILE A 405 -7.57 -7.68 11.19
CA ILE A 405 -8.80 -8.20 10.55
C ILE A 405 -9.98 -8.10 11.52
N PHE A 406 -9.81 -8.55 12.77
CA PHE A 406 -10.86 -8.45 13.78
C PHE A 406 -11.25 -6.98 14.08
N SER A 407 -10.26 -6.10 14.19
CA SER A 407 -10.50 -4.66 14.41
C SER A 407 -11.25 -4.00 13.24
N ASN A 408 -10.81 -4.25 12.01
CA ASN A 408 -11.40 -3.67 10.81
C ASN A 408 -12.82 -4.21 10.55
N TYR A 409 -13.03 -5.50 10.81
CA TYR A 409 -14.36 -6.10 10.82
C TYR A 409 -15.27 -5.43 11.85
N ASN A 410 -14.80 -5.26 13.10
CA ASN A 410 -15.57 -4.59 14.16
C ASN A 410 -15.96 -3.16 13.74
N ASN A 411 -15.02 -2.38 13.19
CA ASN A 411 -15.29 -1.02 12.70
C ASN A 411 -16.41 -0.98 11.64
N GLY A 412 -16.46 -1.95 10.74
CA GLY A 412 -17.50 -2.05 9.71
C GLY A 412 -18.84 -2.59 10.22
N ILE A 413 -18.83 -3.66 11.01
CA ILE A 413 -20.05 -4.33 11.50
C ILE A 413 -20.77 -3.53 12.58
N GLN A 414 -20.06 -2.68 13.34
CA GLN A 414 -20.65 -1.79 14.35
C GLN A 414 -21.25 -0.53 13.75
N ASN A 415 -20.96 -0.24 12.48
CA ASN A 415 -21.43 0.95 11.81
C ASN A 415 -22.86 0.74 11.27
N PRO A 416 -23.88 1.48 11.76
CA PRO A 416 -25.27 1.28 11.33
C PRO A 416 -25.51 1.47 9.83
N ILE A 417 -24.62 2.18 9.12
CA ILE A 417 -24.67 2.41 7.67
C ILE A 417 -24.04 1.24 6.91
N LEU A 418 -22.88 0.75 7.36
CA LEU A 418 -22.05 -0.20 6.62
C LEU A 418 -22.23 -1.66 7.01
N PHE A 419 -22.81 -1.94 8.19
CA PHE A 419 -22.91 -3.31 8.70
C PHE A 419 -23.49 -4.34 7.70
N PRO A 420 -24.45 -4.00 6.80
CA PRO A 420 -24.97 -5.00 5.86
C PRO A 420 -23.89 -5.53 4.91
N TYR A 421 -22.96 -4.68 4.48
CA TYR A 421 -21.86 -5.06 3.61
C TYR A 421 -20.80 -5.90 4.33
N PHE A 422 -20.77 -5.83 5.66
CA PHE A 422 -19.82 -6.53 6.53
C PHE A 422 -20.38 -7.83 7.12
N LEU A 423 -21.68 -8.11 6.98
CA LEU A 423 -22.29 -9.34 7.48
C LEU A 423 -21.63 -10.60 6.91
N ASP A 424 -21.23 -10.58 5.63
CA ASP A 424 -20.53 -11.70 4.98
C ASP A 424 -19.20 -12.04 5.68
N PHE A 425 -18.52 -11.02 6.22
CA PHE A 425 -17.29 -11.23 6.97
C PHE A 425 -17.52 -11.91 8.31
N THR A 426 -18.74 -11.94 8.84
CA THR A 426 -19.04 -12.68 10.08
C THR A 426 -18.67 -14.14 9.93
N VAL A 427 -19.09 -14.78 8.82
CA VAL A 427 -18.80 -16.19 8.56
C VAL A 427 -17.30 -16.40 8.34
N PHE A 428 -16.65 -15.49 7.62
CA PHE A 428 -15.20 -15.53 7.40
C PHE A 428 -14.43 -15.42 8.72
N VAL A 429 -14.75 -14.44 9.56
CA VAL A 429 -14.11 -14.21 10.87
C VAL A 429 -14.34 -15.41 11.78
N GLU A 430 -15.54 -15.97 11.82
CA GLU A 430 -15.83 -17.18 12.60
C GLU A 430 -15.05 -18.40 12.09
N ASN A 431 -14.87 -18.54 10.77
CA ASN A 431 -14.03 -19.59 10.20
C ASN A 431 -12.55 -19.39 10.51
N LEU A 432 -12.06 -18.15 10.48
CA LEU A 432 -10.68 -17.81 10.87
C LEU A 432 -10.44 -18.11 12.36
N LYS A 433 -11.38 -17.72 13.23
CA LYS A 433 -11.40 -18.08 14.66
C LYS A 433 -11.35 -19.59 14.86
N LYS A 434 -12.19 -20.36 14.16
CA LYS A 434 -12.20 -21.83 14.21
C LYS A 434 -10.90 -22.44 13.72
N LEU A 435 -10.31 -21.92 12.64
CA LEU A 435 -9.02 -22.35 12.11
C LEU A 435 -7.91 -22.18 13.15
N ILE A 436 -7.80 -20.98 13.75
CA ILE A 436 -6.79 -20.68 14.77
C ILE A 436 -6.95 -21.62 15.97
N LYS A 437 -8.19 -21.80 16.47
CA LYS A 437 -8.47 -22.68 17.60
C LYS A 437 -8.19 -24.16 17.28
N TYR A 438 -8.61 -24.62 16.11
CA TYR A 438 -8.37 -25.99 15.65
C TYR A 438 -6.87 -26.28 15.56
N GLU A 439 -6.09 -25.41 14.90
CA GLU A 439 -4.65 -25.61 14.77
C GLU A 439 -3.95 -25.49 16.13
N PHE A 440 -4.43 -24.61 17.03
CA PHE A 440 -3.96 -24.55 18.42
C PHE A 440 -4.19 -25.87 19.16
N ASP A 441 -5.40 -26.43 19.11
CA ASP A 441 -5.69 -27.71 19.78
C ASP A 441 -4.99 -28.90 19.12
N ARG A 442 -4.81 -28.87 17.79
CA ARG A 442 -4.05 -29.88 17.04
C ARG A 442 -2.57 -29.83 17.39
N SER A 443 -1.98 -28.63 17.55
CA SER A 443 -0.57 -28.46 17.90
C SER A 443 -0.19 -29.08 19.25
N LYS A 444 -1.17 -29.29 20.14
CA LYS A 444 -0.97 -29.99 21.42
C LYS A 444 -0.79 -31.51 21.25
N LYS A 445 -1.24 -32.07 20.13
CA LYS A 445 -1.28 -33.52 19.88
C LYS A 445 -0.33 -33.95 18.76
N VAL A 446 -0.15 -33.11 17.75
CA VAL A 446 0.56 -33.45 16.51
C VAL A 446 1.58 -32.37 16.21
N PHE A 447 2.73 -32.79 15.69
CA PHE A 447 3.76 -31.89 15.19
C PHE A 447 3.25 -31.13 13.95
N ILE A 448 3.31 -29.80 13.99
CA ILE A 448 2.96 -28.92 12.87
C ILE A 448 4.09 -27.90 12.69
N GLU A 449 4.50 -27.71 11.44
CA GLU A 449 5.47 -26.68 11.06
C GLU A 449 4.81 -25.29 11.05
N VAL A 450 5.46 -24.30 11.67
CA VAL A 450 4.94 -22.93 11.80
C VAL A 450 4.72 -22.30 10.42
N ARG A 451 5.66 -22.49 9.48
CA ARG A 451 5.56 -21.97 8.11
C ARG A 451 4.30 -22.42 7.38
N THR A 452 3.87 -23.67 7.58
CA THR A 452 2.65 -24.19 6.97
C THR A 452 1.40 -23.47 7.52
N LEU A 453 1.38 -23.13 8.81
CA LEU A 453 0.30 -22.37 9.42
C LEU A 453 0.30 -20.91 8.96
N GLU A 454 1.47 -20.28 8.90
CA GLU A 454 1.61 -18.90 8.42
C GLU A 454 1.15 -18.74 6.98
N LYS A 455 1.44 -19.71 6.10
CA LYS A 455 0.94 -19.73 4.72
C LYS A 455 -0.60 -19.69 4.67
N LYS A 456 -1.25 -20.57 5.43
CA LYS A 456 -2.72 -20.61 5.52
C LYS A 456 -3.28 -19.29 6.06
N LEU A 457 -2.66 -18.69 7.08
CA LEU A 457 -3.13 -17.43 7.66
C LEU A 457 -3.00 -16.27 6.67
N ASN A 458 -1.93 -16.22 5.87
CA ASN A 458 -1.77 -15.15 4.88
C ASN A 458 -2.67 -15.29 3.66
N GLU A 459 -3.03 -16.51 3.25
CA GLU A 459 -4.10 -16.71 2.27
C GLU A 459 -5.42 -16.09 2.78
N ASN A 460 -5.73 -16.25 4.07
CA ASN A 460 -6.87 -15.59 4.70
C ASN A 460 -6.71 -14.06 4.78
N ILE A 461 -5.51 -13.57 5.13
CA ILE A 461 -5.22 -12.12 5.15
C ILE A 461 -5.47 -11.50 3.77
N LYS A 462 -4.96 -12.13 2.70
CA LYS A 462 -5.12 -11.68 1.33
C LYS A 462 -6.60 -11.62 0.92
N VAL A 463 -7.35 -12.71 1.16
CA VAL A 463 -8.79 -12.77 0.85
C VAL A 463 -9.56 -11.68 1.60
N PHE A 464 -9.24 -11.46 2.89
CA PHE A 464 -9.86 -10.39 3.65
C PHE A 464 -9.51 -9.00 3.10
N GLN A 465 -8.23 -8.72 2.82
CA GLN A 465 -7.80 -7.43 2.28
C GLN A 465 -8.50 -7.10 0.96
N GLU A 466 -8.50 -8.03 0.00
CA GLU A 466 -9.16 -7.83 -1.29
C GLU A 466 -10.67 -7.55 -1.11
N GLY A 467 -11.35 -8.37 -0.29
CA GLY A 467 -12.78 -8.19 -0.02
C GLY A 467 -13.10 -6.92 0.79
N TYR A 468 -12.23 -6.54 1.71
CA TYR A 468 -12.39 -5.37 2.59
C TYR A 468 -12.17 -4.09 1.82
N ASN A 469 -11.09 -4.01 1.02
CA ASN A 469 -10.76 -2.84 0.22
C ASN A 469 -11.92 -2.46 -0.71
N VAL A 470 -12.52 -3.40 -1.43
CA VAL A 470 -13.67 -3.09 -2.31
C VAL A 470 -14.86 -2.50 -1.55
N ARG A 471 -15.11 -2.94 -0.31
CA ARG A 471 -16.25 -2.46 0.51
C ARG A 471 -15.94 -1.16 1.26
N PHE A 472 -14.68 -0.97 1.67
CA PHE A 472 -14.24 0.16 2.48
C PHE A 472 -13.80 1.36 1.62
N LEU A 473 -13.03 1.13 0.55
CA LEU A 473 -12.59 2.17 -0.38
C LEU A 473 -13.77 2.85 -1.09
N ASN A 474 -14.88 2.12 -1.27
CA ASN A 474 -16.12 2.63 -1.85
C ASN A 474 -17.12 3.13 -0.80
N GLY A 475 -16.72 3.27 0.47
CA GLY A 475 -17.58 3.77 1.56
C GLY A 475 -17.36 5.25 1.88
N TYR A 476 -18.28 5.86 2.62
CA TYR A 476 -18.22 7.30 2.97
C TYR A 476 -17.00 7.70 3.83
N HIS A 477 -16.43 6.77 4.61
CA HIS A 477 -15.19 7.01 5.35
C HIS A 477 -14.00 7.31 4.43
N PHE A 478 -14.09 6.90 3.16
CA PHE A 478 -13.05 7.12 2.17
C PHE A 478 -12.98 8.56 1.62
N GLU A 479 -13.94 9.42 1.99
CA GLU A 479 -13.88 10.84 1.62
C GLU A 479 -12.84 11.62 2.45
N ASN A 480 -12.34 11.09 3.59
CA ASN A 480 -11.43 11.82 4.53
C ASN A 480 -10.41 10.92 5.29
N ILE A 481 -9.76 9.96 4.64
CA ILE A 481 -9.22 8.75 5.33
C ILE A 481 -8.01 8.96 6.24
N SER A 482 -8.06 8.22 7.35
CA SER A 482 -6.92 7.62 8.05
C SER A 482 -7.06 6.08 8.03
N ASP A 483 -6.04 5.39 7.52
CA ASP A 483 -5.79 3.93 7.52
C ASP A 483 -6.65 3.05 6.58
N PHE A 484 -6.15 2.81 5.36
CA PHE A 484 -6.77 1.92 4.37
C PHE A 484 -6.01 0.62 4.09
N ASP A 485 -4.73 0.57 4.45
CA ASP A 485 -3.88 -0.59 4.27
C ASP A 485 -3.59 -1.24 5.64
N LEU A 486 -3.59 -2.58 5.69
CA LEU A 486 -3.12 -3.31 6.88
C LEU A 486 -1.67 -2.93 7.24
N ASP A 487 -0.90 -2.40 6.30
CA ASP A 487 0.47 -1.93 6.47
C ASP A 487 0.63 -0.40 6.57
N PHE A 488 -0.45 0.39 6.48
CA PHE A 488 -0.39 1.87 6.49
C PHE A 488 0.34 2.44 7.71
N ASN A 489 0.19 1.79 8.87
CA ASN A 489 0.78 2.21 10.15
C ASN A 489 2.28 1.90 10.32
N ASN A 490 2.96 1.41 9.29
CA ASN A 490 4.37 1.06 9.39
C ASN A 490 5.33 2.22 9.05
N SER A 491 4.86 3.32 8.42
CA SER A 491 5.66 4.52 8.07
C SER A 491 7.10 4.25 7.56
N ILE A 492 7.26 3.26 6.67
CA ILE A 492 8.58 2.77 6.21
C ILE A 492 8.93 3.18 4.77
N GLN A 493 8.11 4.00 4.11
CA GLN A 493 8.23 4.29 2.66
C GLN A 493 9.62 4.81 2.28
N GLN A 494 10.20 5.69 3.11
CA GLN A 494 11.54 6.22 2.90
C GLN A 494 12.61 5.12 2.97
N LEU A 495 12.46 4.15 3.87
CA LEU A 495 13.39 3.03 4.02
C LEU A 495 13.28 2.05 2.84
N LEU A 496 12.06 1.68 2.44
CA LEU A 496 11.83 0.86 1.24
C LEU A 496 12.51 1.48 0.02
N SER A 497 12.28 2.77 -0.20
CA SER A 497 12.88 3.51 -1.31
C SER A 497 14.40 3.63 -1.20
N SER A 498 14.95 3.75 0.02
CA SER A 498 16.40 3.87 0.22
C SER A 498 17.13 2.55 0.00
N TYR A 499 16.58 1.44 0.47
CA TYR A 499 17.12 0.10 0.19
C TYR A 499 16.94 -0.30 -1.28
N GLY A 500 15.91 0.20 -1.97
CA GLY A 500 15.79 0.08 -3.42
C GLY A 500 16.99 0.65 -4.17
N THR A 501 17.52 1.80 -3.71
CA THR A 501 18.76 2.36 -4.27
C THR A 501 19.97 1.47 -4.02
N PHE A 502 20.08 0.83 -2.87
CA PHE A 502 21.16 -0.14 -2.60
C PHE A 502 21.11 -1.31 -3.58
N VAL A 503 19.93 -1.88 -3.75
CA VAL A 503 19.65 -2.96 -4.69
C VAL A 503 20.03 -2.58 -6.12
N TYR A 504 19.66 -1.37 -6.55
CA TYR A 504 20.01 -0.86 -7.87
C TYR A 504 21.54 -0.75 -8.06
N GLU A 505 22.25 -0.15 -7.11
CA GLU A 505 23.71 0.04 -7.20
C GLU A 505 24.49 -1.28 -7.19
N TYR A 506 24.12 -2.22 -6.33
CA TYR A 506 24.68 -3.58 -6.39
C TYR A 506 24.25 -4.31 -7.66
N GLY A 507 22.99 -4.16 -8.08
CA GLY A 507 22.40 -4.77 -9.26
C GLY A 507 23.20 -4.46 -10.53
N LYS A 508 23.57 -3.18 -10.75
CA LYS A 508 24.45 -2.74 -11.85
C LYS A 508 25.75 -3.53 -11.95
N SER A 509 26.26 -4.01 -10.80
CA SER A 509 27.52 -4.73 -10.75
C SER A 509 27.41 -6.18 -11.22
N PHE A 510 26.23 -6.78 -11.06
CA PHE A 510 25.98 -8.19 -11.35
C PHE A 510 25.17 -8.41 -12.64
N TYR A 511 24.34 -7.44 -13.00
CA TYR A 511 23.38 -7.46 -14.09
C TYR A 511 23.68 -6.30 -15.04
N LYS A 512 24.75 -6.41 -15.84
CA LYS A 512 25.05 -5.39 -16.86
C LYS A 512 24.05 -5.53 -18.00
N PRO A 513 23.30 -4.47 -18.36
CA PRO A 513 22.45 -4.51 -19.55
C PRO A 513 23.33 -4.68 -20.79
N ASP A 514 23.06 -5.69 -21.60
CA ASP A 514 23.67 -5.80 -22.92
C ASP A 514 23.11 -4.68 -23.79
N LYS A 515 23.93 -3.63 -24.00
CA LYS A 515 23.57 -2.46 -24.82
C LYS A 515 23.14 -2.83 -26.24
N SER A 516 23.46 -4.04 -26.70
CA SER A 516 23.09 -4.53 -28.04
C SER A 516 21.69 -5.17 -28.13
N LYS A 517 21.01 -5.45 -27.00
CA LYS A 517 19.77 -6.26 -26.98
C LYS A 517 18.50 -5.59 -26.42
N ASN A 518 18.50 -4.28 -26.10
CA ASN A 518 17.34 -3.63 -25.45
C ASN A 518 16.86 -4.39 -24.18
N GLU A 519 17.78 -4.92 -23.39
CA GLU A 519 17.42 -5.69 -22.18
C GLU A 519 17.11 -4.78 -20.99
N VAL A 520 16.08 -5.17 -20.24
CA VAL A 520 15.52 -4.49 -19.07
C VAL A 520 16.57 -4.38 -17.95
N GLU A 521 16.74 -3.19 -17.37
CA GLU A 521 17.59 -3.00 -16.17
C GLU A 521 17.06 -3.83 -15.00
N TYR A 522 17.92 -4.65 -14.38
CA TYR A 522 17.57 -5.40 -13.18
C TYR A 522 17.39 -4.45 -12.00
N SER A 523 16.14 -4.17 -11.64
CA SER A 523 15.78 -3.24 -10.55
C SER A 523 14.61 -3.79 -9.72
N PRO A 524 14.81 -4.86 -8.94
CA PRO A 524 13.75 -5.39 -8.10
C PRO A 524 13.38 -4.36 -7.01
N ILE A 525 12.10 -4.28 -6.69
CA ILE A 525 11.58 -3.36 -5.67
C ILE A 525 11.66 -4.02 -4.30
N ILE A 526 12.12 -3.28 -3.27
CA ILE A 526 12.01 -3.75 -1.89
C ILE A 526 10.54 -3.68 -1.47
N GLN A 527 9.98 -4.80 -1.04
CA GLN A 527 8.62 -4.87 -0.52
C GLN A 527 8.56 -5.56 0.85
N LEU A 528 7.47 -5.30 1.57
CA LEU A 528 7.15 -6.01 2.80
C LEU A 528 6.61 -7.40 2.48
N ASN A 529 7.15 -8.42 3.14
CA ASN A 529 6.60 -9.77 3.11
C ASN A 529 6.56 -10.37 4.51
N ASP A 530 5.40 -10.94 4.87
CA ASP A 530 5.12 -11.42 6.21
C ASP A 530 5.56 -12.87 6.49
N ILE A 531 5.88 -13.65 5.44
CA ILE A 531 6.12 -15.10 5.55
C ILE A 531 7.50 -15.48 5.04
N ASP A 532 7.74 -15.14 3.77
CA ASP A 532 8.87 -15.62 3.01
C ASP A 532 9.63 -14.38 2.54
N THR A 533 10.80 -14.15 3.13
CA THR A 533 11.77 -13.18 2.62
C THR A 533 12.40 -13.65 1.30
N ILE A 534 11.74 -14.55 0.57
CA ILE A 534 12.24 -15.13 -0.68
C ILE A 534 12.03 -14.08 -1.76
N SER A 535 13.10 -13.46 -2.22
CA SER A 535 13.08 -12.58 -3.39
C SER A 535 12.55 -13.29 -4.65
N ASN A 536 11.89 -12.56 -5.54
CA ASN A 536 11.75 -12.90 -6.97
C ASN A 536 12.52 -11.89 -7.83
N ASP A 537 12.49 -12.07 -9.15
CA ASP A 537 13.15 -11.21 -10.12
C ASP A 537 12.68 -9.74 -10.09
N LEU A 538 11.44 -9.49 -9.66
CA LEU A 538 10.84 -8.16 -9.57
C LEU A 538 10.86 -7.55 -8.17
N SER A 539 11.17 -8.33 -7.13
CA SER A 539 11.03 -7.88 -5.74
C SER A 539 11.95 -8.60 -4.77
N ILE A 540 12.48 -7.84 -3.81
CA ILE A 540 13.19 -8.37 -2.65
C ILE A 540 12.34 -8.15 -1.41
N ASN A 541 12.13 -9.25 -0.67
CA ASN A 541 11.12 -9.35 0.36
C ASN A 541 11.77 -9.25 1.75
N TYR A 542 11.35 -8.25 2.55
CA TYR A 542 11.80 -8.11 3.95
C TYR A 542 10.62 -7.98 4.92
N SER A 543 10.83 -8.43 6.16
CA SER A 543 9.92 -8.08 7.25
C SER A 543 10.15 -6.64 7.69
N VAL A 544 9.12 -5.99 8.27
CA VAL A 544 9.26 -4.61 8.78
C VAL A 544 10.36 -4.51 9.83
N HIS A 545 10.54 -5.57 10.64
CA HIS A 545 11.56 -5.63 11.67
C HIS A 545 12.98 -5.68 11.11
N HIS A 546 13.17 -6.26 9.92
CA HIS A 546 14.46 -6.24 9.23
C HIS A 546 14.77 -4.86 8.66
N LEU A 547 13.79 -4.17 8.08
CA LEU A 547 14.00 -2.84 7.50
C LEU A 547 14.40 -1.78 8.56
N THR A 548 13.90 -1.91 9.79
CA THR A 548 14.32 -1.03 10.90
C THR A 548 15.60 -1.47 11.61
N SER A 549 16.14 -2.64 11.23
CA SER A 549 17.34 -3.25 11.82
C SER A 549 18.35 -3.52 10.70
N PRO A 550 19.04 -2.49 10.19
CA PRO A 550 19.85 -2.54 8.97
C PRO A 550 20.83 -3.69 8.89
N GLU A 551 21.33 -4.17 10.03
CA GLU A 551 22.24 -5.32 10.09
C GLU A 551 21.66 -6.60 9.45
N PHE A 552 20.34 -6.84 9.54
CA PHE A 552 19.72 -8.02 8.95
C PHE A 552 19.56 -7.87 7.45
N VAL A 553 19.24 -6.66 6.97
CA VAL A 553 19.24 -6.36 5.53
C VAL A 553 20.65 -6.49 4.97
N PHE A 554 21.65 -5.90 5.62
CA PHE A 554 23.06 -5.97 5.19
C PHE A 554 23.59 -7.41 5.16
N ALA A 555 23.20 -8.23 6.12
CA ALA A 555 23.59 -9.63 6.16
C ALA A 555 23.01 -10.45 5.00
N THR A 556 21.93 -10.01 4.33
CA THR A 556 21.21 -10.80 3.32
C THR A 556 20.99 -10.13 1.97
N ILE A 557 21.18 -8.82 1.82
CA ILE A 557 20.83 -8.09 0.58
C ILE A 557 21.54 -8.65 -0.64
N LEU A 558 22.84 -8.95 -0.52
CA LEU A 558 23.59 -9.60 -1.58
C LEU A 558 23.09 -11.01 -1.86
N LYS A 559 22.68 -11.77 -0.83
CA LYS A 559 22.06 -13.08 -1.05
C LYS A 559 20.77 -12.95 -1.86
N GLU A 560 19.89 -12.02 -1.49
CA GLU A 560 18.60 -11.84 -2.15
C GLU A 560 18.75 -11.33 -3.59
N LEU A 561 19.73 -10.46 -3.86
CA LEU A 561 20.10 -10.06 -5.22
C LEU A 561 20.56 -11.27 -6.05
N LEU A 562 21.52 -12.03 -5.55
CA LEU A 562 22.17 -13.10 -6.31
C LEU A 562 21.27 -14.35 -6.51
N ASN A 563 20.13 -14.47 -5.80
CA ASN A 563 19.17 -15.56 -6.01
C ASN A 563 18.66 -15.66 -7.46
N HIS A 564 18.73 -14.56 -8.23
CA HIS A 564 18.23 -14.46 -9.60
C HIS A 564 19.33 -14.38 -10.66
N LEU A 565 20.60 -14.60 -10.29
CA LEU A 565 21.72 -14.40 -11.22
C LEU A 565 21.65 -15.29 -12.47
N GLU A 566 21.02 -16.46 -12.33
CA GLU A 566 20.85 -17.45 -13.40
C GLU A 566 19.96 -16.97 -14.55
N LEU A 567 19.14 -15.95 -14.32
CA LEU A 567 18.19 -15.44 -15.31
C LEU A 567 18.84 -14.51 -16.35
N TYR A 568 20.03 -13.96 -16.06
CA TYR A 568 20.57 -12.81 -16.82
C TYR A 568 22.06 -12.92 -17.19
N ASN A 569 22.77 -13.99 -16.83
CA ASN A 569 24.13 -14.23 -17.34
C ASN A 569 24.08 -15.31 -18.43
N GLU A 570 24.28 -14.96 -19.69
CA GLU A 570 24.48 -15.94 -20.78
C GLU A 570 25.73 -16.82 -20.52
N ASP A 571 26.74 -16.29 -19.81
CA ASP A 571 27.92 -17.02 -19.34
C ASP A 571 27.59 -18.07 -18.26
N LEU A 572 26.57 -17.79 -17.41
CA LEU A 572 25.94 -18.78 -16.54
C LEU A 572 24.94 -19.54 -17.37
N ASN A 573 25.46 -20.46 -18.16
CA ASN A 573 24.59 -21.40 -18.82
C ASN A 573 23.72 -22.05 -17.73
N LYS A 574 22.40 -21.83 -17.77
CA LYS A 574 21.42 -22.65 -17.03
C LYS A 574 21.75 -24.14 -17.23
N GLN A 575 22.35 -24.47 -18.38
CA GLN A 575 22.94 -25.76 -18.70
C GLN A 575 24.11 -26.19 -17.79
N VAL A 576 25.05 -25.31 -17.39
CA VAL A 576 26.17 -25.64 -16.49
C VAL A 576 25.64 -25.92 -15.08
N LEU A 577 24.76 -25.07 -14.55
CA LEU A 577 24.12 -25.31 -13.25
C LEU A 577 23.22 -26.54 -13.29
N ASN A 578 22.44 -26.74 -14.34
CA ASN A 578 21.67 -27.97 -14.54
C ASN A 578 22.57 -29.20 -14.69
N GLN A 579 23.72 -29.10 -15.37
CA GLN A 579 24.70 -30.19 -15.45
C GLN A 579 25.27 -30.53 -14.07
N TYR A 580 25.54 -29.53 -13.22
CA TYR A 580 25.97 -29.77 -11.85
C TYR A 580 24.86 -30.41 -11.01
N ASN A 581 23.63 -29.89 -11.08
CA ASN A 581 22.48 -30.48 -10.40
C ASN A 581 22.24 -31.92 -10.87
N ASN A 582 22.40 -32.21 -12.17
CA ASN A 582 22.34 -33.57 -12.73
C ASN A 582 23.52 -34.46 -12.32
N ASN A 583 24.69 -33.88 -11.99
CA ASN A 583 25.85 -34.60 -11.49
C ASN A 583 25.81 -34.82 -9.97
N LEU A 584 24.89 -34.19 -9.24
CA LEU A 584 24.73 -34.38 -7.80
C LEU A 584 24.43 -35.84 -7.43
N GLU A 585 23.59 -36.53 -8.21
CA GLU A 585 23.32 -37.97 -8.02
C GLU A 585 24.60 -38.81 -8.16
N LYS A 586 25.47 -38.49 -9.13
CA LYS A 586 26.77 -39.16 -9.28
C LYS A 586 27.71 -38.88 -8.11
N ILE A 587 27.62 -37.69 -7.50
CA ILE A 587 28.40 -37.31 -6.31
C ILE A 587 27.88 -38.06 -5.08
N LYS A 588 26.56 -38.18 -4.93
CA LYS A 588 25.89 -38.98 -3.90
C LYS A 588 26.39 -40.43 -3.94
N ASP A 589 26.33 -41.07 -5.10
CA ASP A 589 26.80 -42.46 -5.31
C ASP A 589 28.28 -42.66 -4.96
N LYS A 590 29.13 -41.67 -5.27
CA LYS A 590 30.58 -41.72 -4.98
C LYS A 590 30.93 -41.57 -3.50
N ILE A 591 30.14 -40.80 -2.76
CA ILE A 591 30.39 -40.55 -1.34
C ILE A 591 29.90 -41.74 -0.49
N ASN A 592 28.80 -42.39 -0.91
CA ASN A 592 28.25 -43.60 -0.30
C ASN A 592 28.16 -43.52 1.23
N GLU A 593 27.46 -42.49 1.71
CA GLU A 593 27.18 -42.26 3.13
C GLU A 593 25.67 -42.15 3.31
N SER A 594 25.05 -43.07 4.05
CA SER A 594 23.59 -43.09 4.26
C SER A 594 23.03 -41.77 4.78
N TYR A 595 23.83 -41.04 5.57
CA TYR A 595 23.45 -39.75 6.11
C TYR A 595 23.37 -38.64 5.05
N LEU A 596 24.12 -38.76 3.95
CA LEU A 596 24.02 -37.90 2.77
C LEU A 596 22.83 -38.31 1.90
N ASP A 597 22.51 -39.61 1.81
CA ASP A 597 21.33 -40.10 1.09
C ASP A 597 20.04 -39.51 1.68
N ASP A 598 19.89 -39.56 3.01
CA ASP A 598 18.79 -38.92 3.72
C ASP A 598 18.65 -37.42 3.39
N MET A 599 19.78 -36.73 3.13
CA MET A 599 19.76 -35.31 2.79
C MET A 599 19.31 -35.08 1.35
N PHE A 600 19.75 -35.91 0.41
CA PHE A 600 19.33 -35.85 -0.98
C PHE A 600 17.87 -36.22 -1.17
N ASP A 601 17.43 -37.34 -0.58
CA ASP A 601 16.07 -37.84 -0.70
C ASP A 601 15.03 -36.86 -0.15
N SER A 602 15.49 -35.95 0.71
CA SER A 602 14.68 -34.90 1.26
C SER A 602 14.85 -33.55 0.56
N ASN A 603 15.66 -33.40 -0.49
CA ASN A 603 15.98 -32.14 -1.18
C ASN A 603 16.68 -31.08 -0.29
N LEU A 604 17.63 -31.47 0.56
CA LEU A 604 18.39 -30.54 1.43
C LEU A 604 19.59 -29.84 0.77
N ILE A 605 19.97 -30.23 -0.44
CA ILE A 605 21.23 -29.80 -1.05
C ILE A 605 20.92 -29.05 -2.33
N GLU A 606 21.17 -27.74 -2.31
CA GLU A 606 21.09 -26.86 -3.48
C GLU A 606 22.44 -26.15 -3.67
N VAL A 607 23.09 -26.39 -4.80
CA VAL A 607 24.42 -25.86 -5.12
C VAL A 607 24.40 -24.34 -5.23
N ASN A 608 23.27 -23.77 -5.65
CA ASN A 608 23.06 -22.34 -5.84
C ASN A 608 23.28 -21.55 -4.54
N TYR A 609 22.74 -22.03 -3.42
CA TYR A 609 22.96 -21.37 -2.14
C TYR A 609 24.42 -21.39 -1.70
N PHE A 610 25.17 -22.44 -2.03
CA PHE A 610 26.61 -22.51 -1.71
C PHE A 610 27.42 -21.48 -2.50
N ILE A 611 27.09 -21.26 -3.78
CA ILE A 611 27.68 -20.20 -4.61
C ILE A 611 27.41 -18.83 -4.00
N ILE A 612 26.14 -18.54 -3.73
CA ILE A 612 25.68 -17.25 -3.22
C ILE A 612 26.32 -16.95 -1.86
N ASP A 613 26.32 -17.93 -0.94
CA ASP A 613 26.95 -17.78 0.36
C ASP A 613 28.48 -17.59 0.25
N SER A 614 29.13 -18.15 -0.78
CA SER A 614 30.56 -17.97 -1.03
C SER A 614 30.88 -16.55 -1.49
N ILE A 615 30.07 -16.00 -2.39
CA ILE A 615 30.19 -14.60 -2.83
C ILE A 615 29.94 -13.67 -1.66
N ARG A 616 28.87 -13.89 -0.89
CA ARG A 616 28.52 -13.12 0.30
C ARG A 616 29.63 -13.14 1.34
N PHE A 617 30.25 -14.30 1.58
CA PHE A 617 31.39 -14.44 2.48
C PHE A 617 32.59 -13.57 2.08
N GLY A 618 32.88 -13.50 0.78
CA GLY A 618 33.95 -12.64 0.25
C GLY A 618 33.60 -11.15 0.29
N LEU A 619 32.44 -10.78 -0.25
CA LEU A 619 32.06 -9.36 -0.46
C LEU A 619 31.53 -8.68 0.82
N THR A 620 30.56 -9.28 1.50
CA THR A 620 29.93 -8.67 2.70
C THR A 620 30.81 -8.81 3.94
N PHE A 621 31.50 -9.94 4.07
CA PHE A 621 32.18 -10.32 5.30
C PHE A 621 33.71 -10.33 5.17
N ASN A 622 34.28 -9.87 4.05
CA ASN A 622 35.74 -9.73 3.88
C ASN A 622 36.54 -10.99 4.30
N TYR A 623 35.99 -12.17 4.04
CA TYR A 623 36.54 -13.47 4.45
C TYR A 623 36.72 -13.64 5.98
N ASP A 624 36.07 -12.82 6.81
CA ASP A 624 35.96 -13.01 8.25
C ASP A 624 34.88 -14.04 8.56
N PHE A 625 35.33 -15.27 8.80
CA PHE A 625 34.42 -16.39 8.99
C PHE A 625 33.66 -16.33 10.32
N ASP A 626 34.23 -15.72 11.36
CA ASP A 626 33.54 -15.61 12.64
C ASP A 626 32.39 -14.61 12.53
N LEU A 627 32.61 -13.48 11.85
CA LEU A 627 31.58 -12.50 11.56
C LEU A 627 30.49 -13.09 10.63
N PHE A 628 30.88 -13.75 9.54
CA PHE A 628 29.94 -14.44 8.65
C PHE A 628 29.09 -15.47 9.41
N SER A 629 29.73 -16.32 10.21
CA SER A 629 29.04 -17.34 11.02
C SER A 629 28.09 -16.69 12.02
N HIS A 630 28.47 -15.58 12.65
CA HIS A 630 27.61 -14.88 13.59
C HIS A 630 26.31 -14.40 12.92
N TRP A 631 26.41 -13.72 11.78
CA TRP A 631 25.24 -13.17 11.10
C TRP A 631 24.42 -14.23 10.36
N PHE A 632 25.07 -15.27 9.82
CA PHE A 632 24.40 -16.43 9.24
C PHE A 632 23.45 -17.10 10.24
N TRP A 633 23.92 -17.34 11.47
CA TRP A 633 23.09 -17.95 12.50
C TRP A 633 22.09 -16.96 13.11
N SER A 634 22.46 -15.70 13.30
CA SER A 634 21.55 -14.67 13.83
C SER A 634 20.32 -14.48 12.96
N TYR A 635 20.49 -14.43 11.64
CA TYR A 635 19.38 -14.37 10.69
C TYR A 635 18.53 -15.65 10.73
N ASN A 636 19.16 -16.82 10.70
CA ASN A 636 18.43 -18.11 10.76
C ASN A 636 17.64 -18.28 12.06
N PHE A 637 18.11 -17.77 13.20
CA PHE A 637 17.36 -17.81 14.46
C PHE A 637 16.15 -16.88 14.50
N GLN A 638 16.00 -15.93 13.57
CA GLN A 638 14.77 -15.16 13.40
C GLN A 638 13.77 -15.82 12.45
N ASN A 639 14.20 -16.81 11.68
CA ASN A 639 13.34 -17.49 10.72
C ASN A 639 12.42 -18.48 11.44
N SER A 640 11.10 -18.24 11.38
CA SER A 640 10.09 -19.10 11.99
C SER A 640 10.17 -20.54 11.49
N ALA A 641 10.64 -20.78 10.26
CA ALA A 641 10.83 -22.11 9.68
C ALA A 641 11.93 -22.95 10.38
N LEU A 642 12.83 -22.32 11.14
CA LEU A 642 13.79 -23.04 11.98
C LEU A 642 13.12 -23.69 13.20
N PHE A 643 11.90 -23.28 13.54
CA PHE A 643 11.19 -23.73 14.73
C PHE A 643 9.90 -24.48 14.37
N ASN A 644 9.50 -25.37 15.25
CA ASN A 644 8.18 -26.00 15.19
C ASN A 644 7.21 -25.30 16.17
N THR A 645 5.96 -25.76 16.18
CA THR A 645 4.91 -25.24 17.10
C THR A 645 5.22 -25.46 18.59
N SER A 646 6.07 -26.43 18.96
CA SER A 646 6.56 -26.58 20.34
C SER A 646 7.74 -25.65 20.69
N GLY A 647 8.21 -24.85 19.73
CA GLY A 647 9.37 -23.98 19.87
C GLY A 647 10.71 -24.72 19.88
N MET A 648 10.72 -26.02 19.52
CA MET A 648 11.94 -26.77 19.29
C MET A 648 12.43 -26.57 17.87
N ILE A 649 13.73 -26.81 17.68
CA ILE A 649 14.39 -26.63 16.38
C ILE A 649 13.93 -27.73 15.43
N ASN A 650 13.58 -27.33 14.21
CA ASN A 650 13.37 -28.23 13.09
C ASN A 650 14.74 -28.82 12.68
N GLU A 651 15.01 -30.04 13.11
CA GLU A 651 16.28 -30.74 12.90
C GLU A 651 16.66 -30.81 11.42
N TYR A 652 15.67 -31.03 10.56
CA TYR A 652 15.86 -31.08 9.12
C TYR A 652 16.37 -29.74 8.56
N ARG A 653 15.71 -28.63 8.92
CA ARG A 653 16.15 -27.28 8.55
C ARG A 653 17.54 -26.98 9.11
N LEU A 654 17.82 -27.37 10.36
CA LEU A 654 19.13 -27.18 10.97
C LEU A 654 20.25 -27.94 10.22
N ARG A 655 20.00 -29.19 9.81
CA ARG A 655 20.96 -29.98 9.02
C ARG A 655 21.33 -29.25 7.72
N MET A 656 20.34 -28.65 7.06
CA MET A 656 20.54 -27.85 5.86
C MET A 656 21.49 -26.67 6.08
N GLU A 657 21.15 -25.81 7.03
CA GLU A 657 21.90 -24.58 7.29
C GLU A 657 23.31 -24.91 7.83
N LEU A 658 23.45 -25.98 8.62
CA LEU A 658 24.73 -26.49 9.08
C LEU A 658 25.59 -27.04 7.93
N PHE A 659 24.99 -27.73 6.97
CA PHE A 659 25.70 -28.20 5.78
C PHE A 659 26.18 -27.05 4.90
N ARG A 660 25.33 -26.04 4.65
CA ARG A 660 25.68 -24.83 3.89
C ARG A 660 26.89 -24.10 4.49
N ILE A 661 26.87 -23.80 5.78
CA ILE A 661 28.01 -23.11 6.42
C ILE A 661 29.27 -23.98 6.49
N MET A 662 29.15 -25.32 6.62
CA MET A 662 30.29 -26.23 6.55
C MET A 662 30.93 -26.26 5.16
N LEU A 663 30.14 -26.20 4.09
CA LEU A 663 30.66 -26.13 2.72
C LEU A 663 31.54 -24.89 2.55
N ILE A 664 31.08 -23.71 2.97
CA ILE A 664 31.87 -22.47 2.95
C ILE A 664 33.18 -22.64 3.73
N LYS A 665 33.09 -23.09 4.98
CA LYS A 665 34.26 -23.28 5.86
C LYS A 665 35.31 -24.18 5.22
N ASN A 666 34.88 -25.32 4.69
CA ASN A 666 35.77 -26.34 4.16
C ASN A 666 36.31 -25.97 2.78
N TYR A 667 35.53 -25.28 1.95
CA TYR A 667 35.95 -24.80 0.64
C TYR A 667 37.06 -23.74 0.74
N PHE A 668 36.89 -22.74 1.61
CA PHE A 668 37.90 -21.70 1.84
C PHE A 668 39.04 -22.14 2.80
N GLY A 669 39.13 -23.43 3.13
CA GLY A 669 40.25 -23.98 3.91
C GLY A 669 40.35 -23.46 5.36
N ILE A 670 39.25 -23.00 5.95
CA ILE A 670 39.23 -22.41 7.29
C ILE A 670 39.45 -23.50 8.34
N LYS A 671 40.66 -23.49 8.93
CA LYS A 671 41.11 -24.49 9.91
C LYS A 671 40.45 -24.34 11.28
N LYS A 672 39.82 -23.19 11.56
CA LYS A 672 39.19 -22.91 12.85
C LYS A 672 38.00 -23.84 13.08
N LYS A 673 37.96 -24.50 14.23
CA LYS A 673 36.79 -25.30 14.63
C LYS A 673 35.66 -24.36 15.02
N MET A 674 34.47 -24.58 14.46
CA MET A 674 33.30 -23.80 14.84
C MET A 674 32.82 -24.18 16.23
N LYS A 675 32.52 -23.16 17.02
CA LYS A 675 31.78 -23.31 18.27
C LYS A 675 30.29 -23.42 17.92
N CYS A 676 29.54 -24.07 18.80
CA CYS A 676 28.09 -24.05 18.71
C CYS A 676 27.63 -22.58 18.83
N PRO A 677 26.87 -22.04 17.86
CA PRO A 677 26.53 -20.62 17.83
C PRO A 677 25.61 -20.22 18.97
N SER A 678 24.83 -21.17 19.49
CA SER A 678 23.86 -20.94 20.56
C SER A 678 23.65 -22.22 21.38
N PRO A 679 23.52 -22.16 22.71
CA PRO A 679 23.25 -23.33 23.56
C PRO A 679 22.03 -24.17 23.15
N GLU A 680 21.05 -23.54 22.52
CA GLU A 680 19.75 -24.07 22.08
C GLU A 680 19.87 -25.23 21.11
N ILE A 681 20.83 -25.14 20.21
CA ILE A 681 21.06 -26.16 19.20
C ILE A 681 22.17 -27.12 19.63
N TYR A 682 22.69 -27.03 20.86
CA TYR A 682 23.89 -27.77 21.26
C TYR A 682 23.75 -29.29 21.15
N SER A 683 22.59 -29.84 21.52
CA SER A 683 22.30 -31.27 21.38
C SER A 683 22.37 -31.71 19.91
N TYR A 684 21.65 -31.00 19.04
CA TYR A 684 21.64 -31.25 17.60
C TYR A 684 23.02 -31.01 16.97
N TRP A 685 23.71 -29.95 17.38
CA TRP A 685 25.06 -29.62 16.94
C TRP A 685 26.03 -30.75 17.26
N LYS A 686 26.01 -31.27 18.50
CA LYS A 686 26.84 -32.40 18.91
C LYS A 686 26.55 -33.66 18.08
N MET A 687 25.28 -33.88 17.73
CA MET A 687 24.82 -35.03 16.93
C MET A 687 25.26 -34.95 15.46
N HIS A 688 25.17 -33.77 14.85
CA HIS A 688 25.30 -33.61 13.40
C HIS A 688 26.65 -33.04 12.94
N TYR A 689 27.29 -32.17 13.73
CA TYR A 689 28.45 -31.39 13.31
C TYR A 689 29.58 -32.22 12.69
N LYS A 690 30.01 -33.31 13.34
CA LYS A 690 31.10 -34.15 12.83
C LYS A 690 30.72 -34.89 11.55
N LYS A 691 29.46 -35.35 11.45
CA LYS A 691 28.94 -36.06 10.28
C LYS A 691 28.88 -35.13 9.08
N ILE A 692 28.29 -33.95 9.27
CA ILE A 692 28.17 -32.93 8.23
C ILE A 692 29.54 -32.36 7.82
N ASP A 693 30.49 -32.19 8.74
CA ASP A 693 31.87 -31.80 8.40
C ASP A 693 32.59 -32.86 7.55
N LYS A 694 32.39 -34.16 7.85
CA LYS A 694 32.92 -35.26 7.02
C LYS A 694 32.29 -35.26 5.62
N ILE A 695 30.97 -35.13 5.56
CA ILE A 695 30.19 -35.16 4.32
C ILE A 695 30.51 -33.95 3.45
N SER A 696 30.56 -32.74 3.99
CA SER A 696 30.93 -31.53 3.23
C SER A 696 32.34 -31.62 2.64
N LYS A 697 33.32 -32.19 3.37
CA LYS A 697 34.67 -32.46 2.82
C LYS A 697 34.65 -33.48 1.69
N ALA A 698 33.86 -34.55 1.84
CA ALA A 698 33.70 -35.57 0.81
C ALA A 698 32.98 -34.99 -0.43
N PHE A 699 31.97 -34.16 -0.20
CA PHE A 699 31.23 -33.43 -1.23
C PHE A 699 32.16 -32.52 -2.05
N LEU A 700 32.95 -31.68 -1.38
CA LEU A 700 33.92 -30.79 -2.04
C LEU A 700 35.06 -31.54 -2.76
N LYS A 701 35.37 -32.78 -2.36
CA LYS A 701 36.36 -33.61 -3.06
C LYS A 701 35.82 -34.16 -4.39
N ASN A 702 34.51 -34.32 -4.50
CA ASN A 702 33.81 -34.95 -5.62
C ASN A 702 33.06 -33.96 -6.53
N ILE A 703 32.77 -32.74 -6.05
CA ILE A 703 32.33 -31.64 -6.91
C ILE A 703 33.52 -31.22 -7.79
N ASP A 704 33.24 -31.05 -9.08
CA ASP A 704 34.24 -31.04 -10.15
C ASP A 704 35.43 -30.11 -9.91
N LYS A 705 36.65 -30.59 -10.20
CA LYS A 705 37.92 -29.85 -10.04
C LYS A 705 38.28 -29.04 -11.29
N ASP A 706 37.57 -29.26 -12.40
CA ASP A 706 37.82 -28.59 -13.66
C ASP A 706 37.00 -27.29 -13.74
N ASN A 707 37.56 -26.20 -13.21
CA ASN A 707 37.24 -24.78 -13.45
C ASN A 707 35.79 -24.24 -13.40
N GLY A 708 34.72 -25.03 -13.35
CA GLY A 708 33.35 -24.52 -13.49
C GLY A 708 32.85 -23.75 -12.26
N PHE A 709 32.80 -24.39 -11.09
CA PHE A 709 32.32 -23.76 -9.85
C PHE A 709 33.27 -22.66 -9.33
N LEU A 710 34.57 -22.95 -9.35
CA LEU A 710 35.63 -22.00 -8.98
C LEU A 710 35.72 -20.84 -9.97
N GLY A 711 35.65 -21.12 -11.27
CA GLY A 711 35.62 -20.11 -12.31
C GLY A 711 34.37 -19.24 -12.22
N PHE A 712 33.23 -19.79 -11.79
CA PHE A 712 32.02 -19.01 -11.57
C PHE A 712 32.15 -18.01 -10.40
N ILE A 713 32.59 -18.49 -9.23
CA ILE A 713 32.82 -17.62 -8.07
C ILE A 713 33.89 -16.58 -8.38
N ASN A 714 35.01 -17.00 -8.98
CA ASN A 714 36.10 -16.09 -9.35
C ASN A 714 35.65 -15.09 -10.41
N GLY A 715 34.93 -15.52 -11.45
CA GLY A 715 34.40 -14.64 -12.49
C GLY A 715 33.39 -13.63 -11.93
N THR A 716 32.58 -14.01 -10.94
CA THR A 716 31.67 -13.08 -10.26
C THR A 716 32.45 -12.06 -9.41
N PHE A 717 33.49 -12.50 -8.69
CA PHE A 717 34.38 -11.57 -7.99
C PHE A 717 35.08 -10.62 -8.96
N SER A 718 35.65 -11.12 -10.07
CA SER A 718 36.29 -10.29 -11.10
C SER A 718 35.31 -9.27 -11.66
N LYS A 719 34.11 -9.67 -12.09
CA LYS A 719 33.05 -8.76 -12.56
C LYS A 719 32.68 -7.68 -11.53
N TYR A 720 32.60 -8.03 -10.25
CA TYR A 720 32.33 -7.08 -9.16
C TYR A 720 33.47 -6.07 -8.98
N PHE A 721 34.72 -6.54 -8.94
CA PHE A 721 35.90 -5.69 -8.78
C PHE A 721 36.23 -4.87 -10.02
N ASP A 722 35.84 -5.30 -11.23
CA ASP A 722 35.98 -4.50 -12.46
C ASP A 722 35.18 -3.18 -12.40
N ASN A 723 34.10 -3.13 -11.62
CA ASN A 723 33.35 -1.89 -11.40
C ASN A 723 34.02 -0.96 -10.38
N TYR A 724 34.97 -1.46 -9.59
CA TYR A 724 35.88 -0.63 -8.81
C TYR A 724 36.98 -0.01 -9.68
N THR A 725 37.35 -0.67 -10.78
CA THR A 725 38.49 -0.29 -11.63
C THR A 725 38.16 0.65 -12.78
N THR A 726 36.88 0.75 -13.15
CA THR A 726 36.40 1.57 -14.28
C THR A 726 36.19 3.05 -13.94
N ASN A 727 36.33 3.47 -12.68
CA ASN A 727 36.36 4.88 -12.31
C ASN A 727 37.79 5.45 -12.43
N GLU A 728 37.96 6.62 -13.07
CA GLU A 728 39.20 7.32 -13.46
C GLU A 728 40.31 7.50 -12.39
N ILE A 729 40.15 6.96 -11.19
CA ILE A 729 41.11 7.05 -10.07
C ILE A 729 42.29 6.07 -10.25
N ILE A 730 42.13 5.00 -11.02
CA ILE A 730 43.14 3.93 -11.15
C ILE A 730 44.39 4.39 -11.90
N SER A 731 44.26 5.29 -12.89
CA SER A 731 45.40 5.76 -13.69
C SER A 731 46.41 6.60 -12.89
N ASN A 732 46.01 7.15 -11.73
CA ASN A 732 46.87 8.00 -10.90
C ASN A 732 47.38 7.32 -9.61
N SER A 733 46.99 6.07 -9.35
CA SER A 733 47.31 5.36 -8.11
C SER A 733 48.26 4.19 -8.38
N LYS A 734 49.57 4.48 -8.41
CA LYS A 734 50.65 3.50 -8.65
C LYS A 734 50.54 2.24 -7.76
N GLU A 735 50.10 2.41 -6.52
CA GLU A 735 49.89 1.32 -5.53
C GLU A 735 48.69 0.42 -5.85
N LEU A 736 47.63 0.97 -6.44
CA LEU A 736 46.43 0.19 -6.82
C LEU A 736 46.69 -0.58 -8.13
N GLY A 737 47.44 0.03 -9.06
CA GLY A 737 47.98 -0.66 -10.22
C GLY A 737 48.94 -1.80 -9.84
N GLU A 738 49.74 -1.64 -8.78
CA GLU A 738 50.59 -2.71 -8.23
C GLU A 738 49.76 -3.83 -7.56
N ALA A 739 48.68 -3.49 -6.85
CA ALA A 739 47.76 -4.46 -6.25
C ALA A 739 46.95 -5.26 -7.31
N ILE A 740 46.51 -4.59 -8.39
CA ILE A 740 45.83 -5.21 -9.53
C ILE A 740 46.81 -6.06 -10.34
N ALA A 741 48.03 -5.59 -10.58
CA ALA A 741 49.08 -6.39 -11.23
C ALA A 741 49.51 -7.59 -10.36
N GLU A 742 49.43 -7.50 -9.03
CA GLU A 742 49.53 -8.67 -8.15
C GLU A 742 48.33 -9.60 -8.31
N LEU A 743 47.09 -9.10 -8.37
CA LEU A 743 45.88 -9.89 -8.62
C LEU A 743 45.92 -10.61 -9.97
N GLU A 744 46.37 -9.97 -11.05
CA GLU A 744 46.54 -10.59 -12.38
C GLU A 744 47.70 -11.62 -12.40
N LYS A 745 48.79 -11.36 -11.67
CA LYS A 745 49.87 -12.35 -11.45
C LYS A 745 49.42 -13.52 -10.59
N ILE A 746 48.44 -13.28 -9.72
CA ILE A 746 47.81 -14.26 -8.85
C ILE A 746 46.79 -15.08 -9.62
N GLU A 747 45.95 -14.48 -10.46
CA GLU A 747 44.99 -15.15 -11.35
C GLU A 747 45.71 -16.13 -12.29
N ASN A 748 46.86 -15.71 -12.84
CA ASN A 748 47.76 -16.58 -13.62
C ASN A 748 48.46 -17.67 -12.78
N ARG A 749 48.53 -17.53 -11.45
CA ARG A 749 49.06 -18.54 -10.50
C ARG A 749 47.97 -19.41 -9.86
N VAL A 750 46.72 -18.97 -9.85
CA VAL A 750 45.55 -19.64 -9.26
C VAL A 750 45.19 -20.90 -10.04
N SER A 751 45.54 -20.96 -11.32
CA SER A 751 45.53 -22.21 -12.11
C SER A 751 46.43 -23.32 -11.53
N ASN A 752 47.36 -23.01 -10.61
CA ASN A 752 48.37 -23.96 -10.12
C ASN A 752 48.53 -24.07 -8.59
N LEU A 753 47.74 -23.41 -7.72
CA LEU A 753 48.02 -23.40 -6.27
C LEU A 753 46.80 -23.63 -5.34
N TYR A 754 46.62 -24.88 -4.92
CA TYR A 754 45.71 -25.38 -3.88
C TYR A 754 46.03 -24.95 -2.41
N LYS A 755 46.60 -23.76 -2.19
CA LYS A 755 46.88 -23.22 -0.83
C LYS A 755 46.76 -21.70 -0.80
N PHE A 756 45.69 -21.17 -1.38
CA PHE A 756 45.48 -19.74 -1.47
C PHE A 756 44.83 -19.19 -0.19
N ASP A 757 45.50 -18.27 0.51
CA ASP A 757 44.99 -17.61 1.72
C ASP A 757 44.18 -16.37 1.32
N ALA A 758 42.99 -16.59 0.76
CA ALA A 758 42.07 -15.53 0.30
C ALA A 758 41.82 -14.46 1.39
N SER A 759 41.94 -14.84 2.68
CA SER A 759 41.81 -13.93 3.81
C SER A 759 42.86 -12.82 3.86
N LYS A 760 44.07 -13.04 3.31
CA LYS A 760 45.14 -12.03 3.29
C LYS A 760 44.92 -10.98 2.20
N ILE A 761 44.40 -11.37 1.04
CA ILE A 761 44.18 -10.46 -0.09
C ILE A 761 42.89 -9.68 0.10
N GLY A 762 41.80 -10.31 0.55
CA GLY A 762 40.59 -9.57 0.92
C GLY A 762 40.88 -8.53 2.00
N LYS A 763 41.65 -8.89 3.03
CA LYS A 763 42.12 -7.93 4.05
C LYS A 763 43.06 -6.89 3.47
N PHE A 764 43.93 -7.23 2.52
CA PHE A 764 44.87 -6.30 1.89
C PHE A 764 44.15 -5.27 1.02
N ILE A 765 43.26 -5.70 0.12
CA ILE A 765 42.43 -4.84 -0.75
C ILE A 765 41.57 -3.92 0.13
N PHE A 766 40.86 -4.48 1.11
CA PHE A 766 40.00 -3.69 1.97
C PHE A 766 40.80 -2.68 2.81
N ASN A 767 41.96 -3.07 3.36
CA ASN A 767 42.82 -2.15 4.13
C ASN A 767 43.48 -1.07 3.27
N GLN A 768 43.80 -1.36 2.00
CA GLN A 768 44.33 -0.39 1.04
C GLN A 768 43.24 0.62 0.63
N LEU A 769 42.00 0.15 0.42
CA LEU A 769 40.86 1.00 0.11
C LEU A 769 40.40 1.84 1.32
N LYS A 770 40.56 1.34 2.55
CA LYS A 770 40.23 2.00 3.82
C LYS A 770 40.90 3.35 4.05
N ASN A 771 42.05 3.58 3.43
CA ASN A 771 42.88 4.77 3.67
C ASN A 771 42.74 5.87 2.62
N LYS A 772 41.80 5.76 1.67
CA LYS A 772 41.58 6.77 0.62
C LYS A 772 40.12 7.21 0.59
N GLU A 773 39.87 8.52 0.45
CA GLU A 773 38.54 9.07 0.17
C GLU A 773 38.16 8.70 -1.28
N PHE A 774 37.48 7.57 -1.45
CA PHE A 774 36.97 7.16 -2.76
C PHE A 774 35.54 7.68 -2.97
N SER A 775 35.29 8.22 -4.16
CA SER A 775 33.97 8.62 -4.65
C SER A 775 33.12 7.44 -5.17
N ASN A 776 33.49 6.19 -4.84
CA ASN A 776 32.82 5.00 -5.37
C ASN A 776 31.65 4.59 -4.47
N ASN A 777 30.44 4.56 -5.04
CA ASN A 777 29.21 4.16 -4.38
C ASN A 777 29.33 2.80 -3.69
N LEU A 778 29.83 1.76 -4.37
CA LEU A 778 29.93 0.41 -3.82
C LEU A 778 30.86 0.34 -2.61
N TYR A 779 31.95 1.10 -2.63
CA TYR A 779 32.88 1.15 -1.51
C TYR A 779 32.23 1.74 -0.25
N PHE A 780 31.48 2.84 -0.41
CA PHE A 780 30.73 3.44 0.67
C PHE A 780 29.71 2.44 1.27
N LEU A 781 29.01 1.70 0.42
CA LEU A 781 28.04 0.69 0.84
C LEU A 781 28.73 -0.45 1.61
N ASP A 782 29.80 -1.02 1.06
CA ASP A 782 30.57 -2.12 1.67
C ASP A 782 31.18 -1.70 3.03
N ASP A 783 31.76 -0.49 3.13
CA ASP A 783 32.31 0.04 4.39
C ASP A 783 31.21 0.30 5.43
N LEU A 784 30.07 0.86 5.02
CA LEU A 784 28.93 1.08 5.91
C LEU A 784 28.39 -0.25 6.45
N MET A 785 28.21 -1.24 5.57
CA MET A 785 27.76 -2.59 5.92
C MET A 785 28.73 -3.25 6.89
N TRP A 786 30.02 -3.27 6.55
CA TRP A 786 31.07 -3.86 7.37
C TRP A 786 31.15 -3.21 8.76
N LYS A 787 31.16 -1.87 8.83
CA LYS A 787 31.24 -1.13 10.10
C LYS A 787 30.08 -1.47 11.02
N LEU A 788 28.85 -1.49 10.51
CA LEU A 788 27.68 -1.79 11.33
C LEU A 788 27.71 -3.26 11.81
N LEU A 789 27.88 -4.20 10.87
CA LEU A 789 27.90 -5.64 11.19
C LEU A 789 29.00 -5.97 12.20
N ASN A 790 30.20 -5.41 12.04
CA ASN A 790 31.32 -5.63 12.95
C ASN A 790 31.12 -4.92 14.30
N SER A 791 30.59 -3.69 14.32
CA SER A 791 30.29 -2.96 15.56
C SER A 791 29.30 -3.72 16.45
N HIS A 792 28.21 -4.21 15.85
CA HIS A 792 27.21 -5.02 16.55
C HIS A 792 27.79 -6.37 16.99
N TYR A 793 28.56 -7.04 16.15
CA TYR A 793 29.26 -8.28 16.51
C TYR A 793 30.16 -8.12 17.73
N GLU A 794 31.00 -7.07 17.76
CA GLU A 794 31.88 -6.76 18.89
C GLU A 794 31.08 -6.34 20.13
N SER A 795 30.07 -5.49 19.96
CA SER A 795 29.21 -5.01 21.06
C SER A 795 28.34 -6.12 21.67
N ASN A 796 28.08 -7.20 20.94
CA ASN A 796 27.36 -8.38 21.42
C ASN A 796 28.30 -9.48 21.96
N ASP A 797 29.54 -9.11 22.29
CA ASP A 797 30.59 -10.01 22.80
C ASP A 797 30.82 -11.23 21.89
N LYS A 798 30.70 -11.03 20.57
CA LYS A 798 30.93 -12.07 19.55
C LYS A 798 30.04 -13.31 19.71
N SER A 799 28.95 -13.17 20.46
CA SER A 799 28.06 -14.25 20.85
C SER A 799 26.66 -14.02 20.30
N ILE A 800 25.93 -15.11 20.08
CA ILE A 800 24.52 -15.05 19.74
C ILE A 800 23.74 -15.49 20.97
N THR A 801 22.88 -14.61 21.47
CA THR A 801 21.96 -14.94 22.55
C THR A 801 20.55 -14.92 21.98
N THR A 802 19.82 -16.04 22.09
CA THR A 802 18.41 -16.07 21.72
C THR A 802 17.54 -15.74 22.93
N MET A 803 16.50 -14.94 22.71
CA MET A 803 15.55 -14.64 23.76
C MET A 803 14.72 -15.88 24.11
N LYS A 804 14.58 -16.13 25.40
CA LYS A 804 13.72 -17.19 25.94
C LYS A 804 12.42 -16.62 26.43
N ARG A 805 11.31 -17.18 25.94
CA ARG A 805 9.96 -16.71 26.24
C ARG A 805 9.10 -17.84 26.76
N ASP A 806 8.22 -17.53 27.71
CA ASP A 806 7.05 -18.34 27.96
C ASP A 806 6.20 -18.27 26.70
N TRP A 807 6.12 -19.41 26.02
CA TRP A 807 5.48 -19.54 24.74
C TRP A 807 3.96 -19.36 24.76
N CYS A 808 3.34 -19.50 25.94
CA CYS A 808 1.90 -19.29 26.16
C CYS A 808 1.60 -17.83 26.51
N LYS A 809 2.50 -17.16 27.24
CA LYS A 809 2.31 -15.77 27.68
C LYS A 809 2.97 -14.73 26.78
N GLY A 810 3.98 -15.13 26.01
CA GLY A 810 4.87 -14.24 25.26
C GLY A 810 5.88 -13.48 26.13
N GLU A 811 5.87 -13.69 27.45
CA GLU A 811 6.75 -13.05 28.42
C GLU A 811 8.16 -13.64 28.39
N VAL A 812 9.17 -12.85 28.73
CA VAL A 812 10.56 -13.35 28.81
C VAL A 812 10.72 -14.22 30.05
N LEU A 813 11.40 -15.36 29.92
CA LEU A 813 11.65 -16.27 31.03
C LEU A 813 12.70 -15.68 31.99
N PRO A 814 12.35 -15.39 33.26
CA PRO A 814 13.23 -14.68 34.19
C PRO A 814 14.59 -15.35 34.41
N GLN A 815 14.65 -16.68 34.38
CA GLN A 815 15.89 -17.44 34.58
C GLN A 815 16.96 -17.20 33.50
N TYR A 816 16.59 -16.67 32.33
CA TYR A 816 17.53 -16.36 31.24
C TYR A 816 17.90 -14.88 31.18
N LYS A 817 17.36 -14.05 32.09
CA LYS A 817 17.55 -12.60 32.08
C LYS A 817 19.03 -12.21 32.21
N LYS A 818 19.79 -12.91 33.06
CA LYS A 818 21.23 -12.65 33.26
C LYS A 818 22.04 -12.80 31.97
N ALA A 819 21.79 -13.85 31.18
CA ALA A 819 22.47 -14.04 29.90
C ALA A 819 22.13 -12.93 28.88
N GLN A 820 20.95 -12.31 29.00
CA GLN A 820 20.52 -11.19 28.16
C GLN A 820 21.07 -9.85 28.66
N GLU A 821 21.39 -9.74 29.95
CA GLU A 821 22.00 -8.57 30.59
C GLU A 821 23.50 -8.41 30.27
N ASP A 822 24.15 -9.41 29.66
CA ASP A 822 25.58 -9.33 29.30
C ASP A 822 25.82 -8.91 27.84
N VAL A 823 24.79 -8.98 26.99
CA VAL A 823 24.89 -8.72 25.52
C VAL A 823 24.15 -7.45 25.10
N LEU A 824 24.50 -6.84 23.96
CA LEU A 824 23.82 -5.64 23.44
C LEU A 824 22.34 -5.91 23.15
N TYR A 825 22.04 -7.01 22.48
CA TYR A 825 20.68 -7.48 22.21
C TYR A 825 20.61 -9.01 22.14
N SER A 826 19.39 -9.54 22.24
CA SER A 826 19.09 -10.95 22.02
C SER A 826 18.19 -11.13 20.80
N ILE A 827 18.39 -12.19 20.03
CA ILE A 827 17.58 -12.52 18.86
C ILE A 827 16.20 -13.01 19.31
N ASP A 828 15.13 -12.42 18.80
CA ASP A 828 13.76 -12.91 19.01
C ASP A 828 13.40 -13.94 17.93
N PRO A 829 13.11 -15.20 18.30
CA PRO A 829 12.68 -16.22 17.34
C PRO A 829 11.35 -15.92 16.64
N THR A 830 10.57 -14.95 17.14
CA THR A 830 9.32 -14.49 16.52
C THR A 830 9.49 -13.25 15.63
N GLY A 831 10.74 -12.82 15.43
CA GLY A 831 11.14 -11.68 14.61
C GLY A 831 11.69 -10.50 15.41
N GLY A 832 12.79 -9.90 14.92
CA GLY A 832 13.43 -8.72 15.51
C GLY A 832 14.43 -9.02 16.64
N VAL A 833 14.72 -8.01 17.46
CA VAL A 833 15.69 -8.05 18.56
C VAL A 833 15.06 -7.62 19.88
N TYR A 834 15.60 -8.13 20.98
CA TYR A 834 15.18 -7.84 22.35
C TYR A 834 16.31 -7.20 23.16
N PHE A 835 15.96 -6.24 24.01
CA PHE A 835 16.89 -5.54 24.89
C PHE A 835 16.54 -5.80 26.35
N SER A 836 17.57 -6.06 27.17
CA SER A 836 17.44 -6.30 28.61
C SER A 836 17.37 -5.01 29.43
N ASP A 837 17.93 -3.90 28.91
CA ASP A 837 17.93 -2.59 29.55
C ASP A 837 17.87 -1.43 28.54
N THR A 838 17.51 -0.25 29.03
CA THR A 838 17.32 0.97 28.23
C THR A 838 18.63 1.62 27.75
N ILE A 839 19.76 1.39 28.41
CA ILE A 839 21.06 1.95 28.01
C ILE A 839 21.51 1.28 26.72
N LYS A 840 21.41 -0.04 26.65
CA LYS A 840 21.71 -0.83 25.46
C LYS A 840 20.75 -0.57 24.33
N THR A 841 19.45 -0.43 24.62
CA THR A 841 18.48 0.01 23.62
C THR A 841 18.89 1.35 23.01
N LYS A 842 19.30 2.33 23.83
CA LYS A 842 19.76 3.64 23.35
C LYS A 842 21.05 3.52 22.52
N LYS A 843 22.01 2.70 22.95
CA LYS A 843 23.25 2.47 22.19
C LYS A 843 22.96 1.86 20.83
N TYR A 844 22.25 0.73 20.79
CA TYR A 844 21.85 0.06 19.56
C TYR A 844 21.04 0.98 18.64
N PHE A 845 20.07 1.70 19.20
CA PHE A 845 19.25 2.64 18.43
C PHE A 845 20.08 3.77 17.85
N LYS A 846 21.06 4.30 18.58
CA LYS A 846 21.96 5.33 18.07
C LYS A 846 22.78 4.81 16.89
N ASP A 847 23.42 3.65 17.05
CA ASP A 847 24.25 3.05 15.99
C ASP A 847 23.42 2.78 14.72
N ASN A 848 22.21 2.22 14.88
CA ASN A 848 21.29 1.98 13.77
C ASN A 848 20.73 3.25 13.16
N ALA A 849 20.36 4.27 13.96
CA ALA A 849 19.86 5.54 13.45
C ALA A 849 20.94 6.26 12.63
N GLU A 850 22.19 6.30 13.10
CA GLU A 850 23.31 6.86 12.35
C GLU A 850 23.53 6.12 11.02
N CYS A 851 23.40 4.80 11.01
CA CYS A 851 23.48 4.01 9.79
C CYS A 851 22.31 4.30 8.84
N LEU A 852 21.06 4.25 9.31
CA LEU A 852 19.87 4.50 8.51
C LEU A 852 19.88 5.91 7.90
N LEU A 853 20.33 6.92 8.64
CA LEU A 853 20.49 8.29 8.13
C LEU A 853 21.53 8.36 6.99
N LYS A 854 22.63 7.60 7.09
CA LYS A 854 23.63 7.49 6.00
C LYS A 854 23.07 6.78 4.77
N ILE A 855 22.25 5.75 4.96
CA ILE A 855 21.55 5.04 3.87
C ILE A 855 20.60 6.01 3.14
N ILE A 856 19.82 6.79 3.89
CA ILE A 856 18.90 7.79 3.35
C ILE A 856 19.66 8.89 2.60
N ASP A 857 20.70 9.46 3.21
CA ASP A 857 21.54 10.49 2.59
C ASP A 857 22.17 10.00 1.28
N PHE A 858 22.73 8.79 1.29
CA PHE A 858 23.25 8.14 0.09
C PHE A 858 22.16 7.98 -0.98
N SER A 859 20.99 7.43 -0.63
CA SER A 859 19.88 7.23 -1.56
C SER A 859 19.43 8.55 -2.20
N LEU A 860 19.30 9.61 -1.41
CA LEU A 860 18.91 10.94 -1.92
C LEU A 860 19.95 11.50 -2.89
N LYS A 861 21.25 11.35 -2.59
CA LYS A 861 22.34 11.76 -3.48
C LYS A 861 22.34 10.98 -4.80
N GLN A 862 22.10 9.66 -4.77
CA GLN A 862 22.01 8.84 -5.98
C GLN A 862 20.75 9.13 -6.80
N LYS A 863 19.61 9.36 -6.14
CA LYS A 863 18.37 9.74 -6.83
C LYS A 863 18.53 11.04 -7.62
N LYS A 864 19.34 11.99 -7.14
CA LYS A 864 19.69 13.17 -7.93
C LYS A 864 20.34 12.79 -9.26
N GLN A 865 21.31 11.87 -9.25
CA GLN A 865 21.97 11.40 -10.47
C GLN A 865 20.97 10.68 -11.39
N PHE A 866 20.18 9.76 -10.85
CA PHE A 866 19.13 9.06 -11.61
C PHE A 866 18.13 10.02 -12.26
N ILE A 867 17.64 11.01 -11.51
CA ILE A 867 16.75 12.06 -12.03
C ILE A 867 17.48 12.87 -13.11
N SER A 868 18.73 13.26 -12.88
CA SER A 868 19.50 14.04 -13.86
C SER A 868 19.74 13.26 -15.16
N GLU A 869 19.99 11.94 -15.09
CA GLU A 869 20.21 11.08 -16.27
C GLU A 869 18.94 10.78 -17.07
N ARG A 870 17.76 10.85 -16.44
CA ARG A 870 16.47 10.50 -17.04
C ARG A 870 15.64 11.72 -17.45
N VAL A 871 15.88 12.87 -16.81
CA VAL A 871 15.11 14.12 -17.01
C VAL A 871 15.92 15.18 -17.78
N CYS A 872 17.24 15.26 -17.57
CA CYS A 872 18.12 16.18 -18.31
C CYS A 872 18.77 15.44 -19.49
#